data_AF-A6GIU6-F1
#
_entry.id   AF-A6GIU6-F1
#
_cell.length_a   1.000
_cell.length_b   1.000
_cell.length_c   1.000
_cell.angle_alpha   90.00
_cell.angle_beta   90.00
_cell.angle_gamma   90.00
#
_symmetry.space_group_name_H-M   'P 1'
#
loop_
_entity.id
_entity.type
_entity.pdbx_description
1 polymer ?
#
loop_
_entity_poly.entity_id
_entity_poly.type
_entity_poly.pdbx_seq_one_letter_code
_entity_poly.pdbx_strand_id
1 'polypeptide(L)'
;MALRWSSQTGLSLAGELGFRVLIPLGKTLGPVTLHQLELAVRAGSSGASIAAGLGFGAVLGPFAVSVDGIGIEAAVQGADEPGTLARFGSGEGALGLRLAFLPPRALGLAIDASVVSGGGYLDVDHERGRYAGVFDVDVLGVGVTAIAIIETKLERRPGWSLLLSLSARFSGLQLGYGFTLEAVGGLVGLNRGVDLEALGEGVRTGALASILFPEDPVANAPRILSDMEAVFPTAPGQYVFGPVVEIGWGTPTLVSIQLGVVVQLPEPLTISLIGSLAAILPKEEAKILALRVDFAGSLDLTNGSLSVDAALRDSTVAGLALTGAMALRASFGAKPNFLFAFGGFHPKFTAPEGFPKLDRLAISLDTGDNLRVSLGGYFALTSNTVQFGAFAHFWAKAVGFVAEGGTSFNALIRFSPFSFAIDLEVFVSIRAGKVELLGVRLSGELTGPNPWKVVGRASFKLLGIKTSLKVKGEFGRRKSVEPTPRVDLEALVAEALAESDAWRSVVPAQPSPVILAEEDETEDAPATVPLRVHPAGSVELRQRVAPLGVSLERYGNAELRGDRHLVLDRPRLGGEGVDAAAVRSIDEPFAAAQFFDLDADEKLRAPSFEDFPAGLRLGDEQLDSVHARSLRFDHERSYCDPRVRGAEGSASTEGAPKAGVSADLARRFAAARRPRAKPAPGAAPFTLEPPRWTSASASGRRLDAEPSGFFAARESLRARIPDAERRGRVARLRPSWEPTKD
;
A
#
# COMPACT_ATOMS: atom_id res chain seq x y z
N MET A 1 37.54 -16.89 17.14
CA MET A 1 39.02 -16.96 17.18
C MET A 1 39.42 -18.30 16.54
N ALA A 2 40.03 -18.29 15.36
CA ALA A 2 40.45 -19.50 14.65
C ALA A 2 41.95 -19.43 14.37
N LEU A 3 42.69 -20.48 14.71
CA LEU A 3 44.10 -20.59 14.37
C LEU A 3 44.21 -21.27 13.00
N ARG A 4 44.86 -20.62 12.04
CA ARG A 4 45.15 -21.20 10.72
C ARG A 4 46.66 -21.21 10.49
N TRP A 5 47.20 -22.36 10.14
CA TRP A 5 48.62 -22.52 9.81
C TRP A 5 48.76 -22.86 8.32
N SER A 6 49.68 -22.19 7.64
CA SER A 6 50.05 -22.47 6.23
C SER A 6 51.57 -22.45 6.09
N SER A 7 52.11 -23.30 5.19
CA SER A 7 53.54 -23.37 4.90
C SER A 7 54.08 -22.16 4.14
N GLN A 8 53.20 -21.31 3.60
CA GLN A 8 53.56 -20.06 2.91
C GLN A 8 53.41 -18.82 3.81
N THR A 9 52.50 -18.85 4.79
CA THR A 9 52.11 -17.66 5.58
C THR A 9 52.29 -17.84 7.09
N GLY A 10 52.73 -19.01 7.56
CA GLY A 10 52.95 -19.30 8.98
C GLY A 10 51.66 -19.45 9.80
N LEU A 11 51.81 -19.31 11.12
CA LEU A 11 50.72 -19.38 12.11
C LEU A 11 49.96 -18.05 12.12
N SER A 12 48.70 -18.05 11.68
CA SER A 12 47.83 -16.88 11.68
C SER A 12 46.71 -17.04 12.71
N LEU A 13 46.56 -16.04 13.59
CA LEU A 13 45.39 -15.90 14.46
C LEU A 13 44.31 -15.12 13.70
N ALA A 14 43.18 -15.77 13.40
CA ALA A 14 41.98 -15.10 12.94
C ALA A 14 41.11 -14.73 14.16
N GLY A 15 41.21 -13.47 14.58
CA GLY A 15 40.35 -12.85 15.58
C GLY A 15 40.62 -11.36 15.65
N GLU A 16 39.57 -10.55 15.57
CA GLU A 16 39.67 -9.11 15.85
C GLU A 16 39.70 -8.89 17.36
N LEU A 17 40.75 -8.24 17.85
CA LEU A 17 40.83 -7.75 19.22
C LEU A 17 40.54 -6.25 19.18
N GLY A 18 39.39 -5.85 19.75
CA GLY A 18 38.98 -4.46 19.86
C GLY A 18 38.82 -4.05 21.32
N PHE A 19 39.40 -2.91 21.69
CA PHE A 19 39.25 -2.29 23.01
C PHE A 19 38.74 -0.86 22.82
N ARG A 20 37.69 -0.47 23.54
CA ARG A 20 37.12 0.88 23.52
C ARG A 20 36.98 1.38 24.95
N VAL A 21 37.46 2.60 25.22
CA VAL A 21 37.34 3.29 26.51
C VAL A 21 36.67 4.63 26.28
N LEU A 22 35.68 4.93 27.11
CA LEU A 22 35.02 6.23 27.17
C LEU A 22 35.47 6.91 28.46
N ILE A 23 36.10 8.08 28.33
CA ILE A 23 36.60 8.89 29.43
C ILE A 23 35.71 10.14 29.55
N PRO A 24 34.86 10.26 30.58
CA PRO A 24 34.11 11.49 30.82
C PRO A 24 35.07 12.61 31.23
N LEU A 25 35.01 13.75 30.54
CA LEU A 25 35.88 14.89 30.80
C LEU A 25 35.18 15.92 31.70
N GLY A 26 33.95 16.32 31.36
CA GLY A 26 33.15 17.28 32.11
C GLY A 26 33.80 18.66 32.30
N LYS A 27 34.68 19.09 31.38
CA LYS A 27 35.45 20.35 31.52
C LYS A 27 34.90 21.44 30.61
N THR A 28 34.63 22.61 31.17
CA THR A 28 34.22 23.80 30.39
C THR A 28 35.40 24.74 30.18
N LEU A 29 35.62 25.13 28.92
CA LEU A 29 36.67 26.03 28.43
C LEU A 29 36.01 27.18 27.66
N GLY A 30 35.68 28.26 28.37
CA GLY A 30 34.95 29.38 27.79
C GLY A 30 33.56 28.95 27.30
N PRO A 31 33.18 29.22 26.03
CA PRO A 31 31.87 28.82 25.48
C PRO A 31 31.78 27.32 25.14
N VAL A 32 32.87 26.56 25.28
CA VAL A 32 32.94 25.14 24.87
C VAL A 32 33.00 24.23 26.10
N THR A 33 32.19 23.17 26.13
CA THR A 33 32.22 22.13 27.16
C THR A 33 32.66 20.80 26.54
N LEU A 34 33.74 20.23 27.05
CA LEU A 34 34.24 18.91 26.68
C LEU A 34 33.48 17.85 27.49
N HIS A 35 32.74 16.99 26.82
CA HIS A 35 31.91 15.97 27.45
C HIS A 35 32.69 14.67 27.67
N GLN A 36 33.27 14.12 26.60
CA GLN A 36 33.89 12.81 26.61
C GLN A 36 35.04 12.68 25.61
N LEU A 37 36.00 11.81 25.94
CA LEU A 37 37.06 11.35 25.05
C LEU A 37 36.92 9.83 24.87
N GLU A 38 36.68 9.39 23.65
CA GLU A 38 36.68 7.99 23.25
C GLU A 38 38.08 7.62 22.76
N LEU A 39 38.67 6.57 23.33
CA LEU A 39 39.89 5.93 22.84
C LEU A 39 39.55 4.52 22.39
N ALA A 40 39.87 4.18 21.14
CA ALA A 40 39.66 2.85 20.60
C ALA A 40 40.96 2.28 20.05
N VAL A 41 41.22 1.00 20.32
CA VAL A 41 42.32 0.23 19.73
C VAL A 41 41.69 -0.96 19.02
N ARG A 42 42.04 -1.16 17.75
CA ARG A 42 41.62 -2.32 16.96
C ARG A 42 42.86 -3.02 16.44
N ALA A 43 42.94 -4.34 16.58
CA ALA A 43 44.01 -5.15 16.02
C ALA A 43 43.40 -6.34 15.28
N GLY A 44 43.82 -6.54 14.04
CA GLY A 44 43.36 -7.60 13.16
C GLY A 44 44.52 -8.21 12.37
N SER A 45 44.21 -9.19 11.52
CA SER A 45 45.22 -9.91 10.73
C SER A 45 45.91 -9.07 9.65
N SER A 46 45.38 -7.88 9.34
CA SER A 46 45.88 -6.96 8.30
C SER A 46 46.48 -5.66 8.86
N GLY A 47 46.47 -5.44 10.18
CA GLY A 47 46.99 -4.22 10.78
C GLY A 47 46.45 -3.92 12.19
N ALA A 48 46.83 -2.77 12.73
CA ALA A 48 46.33 -2.24 13.99
C ALA A 48 45.98 -0.75 13.86
N SER A 49 44.93 -0.29 14.51
CA SER A 49 44.58 1.13 14.59
C SER A 49 44.31 1.61 16.01
N ILE A 50 44.61 2.88 16.25
CA ILE A 50 44.30 3.62 17.47
C ILE A 50 43.51 4.86 17.06
N ALA A 51 42.31 5.02 17.57
CA ALA A 51 41.47 6.18 17.34
C ALA A 51 41.25 6.95 18.63
N ALA A 52 41.26 8.28 18.53
CA ALA A 52 40.86 9.19 19.59
C ALA A 52 39.74 10.09 19.06
N GLY A 53 38.55 10.00 19.64
CA GLY A 53 37.38 10.81 19.30
C GLY A 53 36.95 11.68 20.48
N LEU A 54 36.60 12.93 20.22
CA LEU A 54 36.19 13.91 21.22
C LEU A 54 34.72 14.26 21.02
N GLY A 55 33.95 14.27 22.12
CA GLY A 55 32.62 14.84 22.17
C GLY A 55 32.63 16.18 22.91
N PHE A 56 32.11 17.23 22.30
CA PHE A 56 32.03 18.56 22.91
C PHE A 56 30.75 19.31 22.50
N GLY A 57 30.33 20.23 23.36
CA GLY A 57 29.26 21.19 23.11
C GLY A 57 29.80 22.61 23.12
N ALA A 58 29.14 23.53 22.44
CA ALA A 58 29.46 24.94 22.46
C ALA A 58 28.19 25.79 22.47
N VAL A 59 28.15 26.85 23.28
CA VAL A 59 27.07 27.84 23.28
C VAL A 59 27.58 29.13 22.64
N LEU A 60 26.98 29.51 21.52
CA LEU A 60 27.35 30.61 20.64
C LEU A 60 26.16 31.57 20.51
N GLY A 61 25.95 32.41 21.53
CA GLY A 61 24.79 33.31 21.58
C GLY A 61 23.48 32.51 21.70
N PRO A 62 22.49 32.69 20.79
CA PRO A 62 21.24 31.92 20.81
C PRO A 62 21.40 30.48 20.27
N PHE A 63 22.58 30.11 19.78
CA PHE A 63 22.85 28.78 19.24
C PHE A 63 23.57 27.91 20.26
N ALA A 64 23.13 26.67 20.42
CA ALA A 64 23.92 25.62 21.05
C ALA A 64 24.25 24.55 20.01
N VAL A 65 25.51 24.13 19.95
CA VAL A 65 25.99 23.10 19.03
C VAL A 65 26.57 21.96 19.85
N SER A 66 26.31 20.72 19.46
CA SER A 66 26.99 19.54 20.00
C SER A 66 27.59 18.73 18.87
N VAL A 67 28.79 18.21 19.11
CA VAL A 67 29.53 17.36 18.17
C VAL A 67 30.01 16.14 18.94
N ASP A 68 29.77 14.96 18.39
CA ASP A 68 30.22 13.71 19.00
C ASP A 68 31.14 12.91 18.06
N GLY A 69 32.17 12.30 18.66
CA GLY A 69 33.05 11.35 17.98
C GLY A 69 34.03 11.93 16.95
N ILE A 70 34.22 13.26 16.88
CA ILE A 70 35.19 13.88 15.97
C ILE A 70 36.62 13.69 16.48
N GLY A 71 37.56 13.34 15.61
CA GLY A 71 38.94 13.18 16.05
C GLY A 71 39.90 12.66 14.99
N ILE A 72 40.81 11.77 15.40
CA ILE A 72 41.91 11.28 14.57
C ILE A 72 42.07 9.77 14.78
N GLU A 73 42.34 9.05 13.71
CA GLU A 73 42.75 7.64 13.74
C GLU A 73 44.17 7.48 13.19
N ALA A 74 45.02 6.78 13.92
CA ALA A 74 46.33 6.32 13.49
C ALA A 74 46.25 4.82 13.20
N ALA A 75 46.55 4.40 11.97
CA ALA A 75 46.52 3.00 11.56
C ALA A 75 47.89 2.55 11.04
N VAL A 76 48.28 1.33 11.40
CA VAL A 76 49.45 0.62 10.88
C VAL A 76 48.94 -0.55 10.04
N GLN A 77 49.15 -0.49 8.73
CA GLN A 77 48.64 -1.45 7.73
C GLN A 77 49.70 -1.67 6.64
N GLY A 78 49.40 -2.38 5.54
CA GLY A 78 50.36 -2.57 4.45
C GLY A 78 50.85 -1.24 3.85
N ALA A 79 52.16 -1.12 3.61
CA ALA A 79 52.80 0.13 3.17
C ALA A 79 52.46 0.58 1.75
N ASP A 80 51.76 -0.25 0.98
CA ASP A 80 51.37 0.03 -0.40
C ASP A 80 49.97 0.67 -0.48
N GLU A 81 49.32 0.90 0.67
CA GLU A 81 48.04 1.61 0.77
C GLU A 81 48.17 3.13 0.51
N PRO A 82 47.24 3.75 -0.25
CA PRO A 82 47.21 5.19 -0.45
C PRO A 82 47.13 5.97 0.86
N GLY A 83 47.91 7.06 0.97
CA GLY A 83 47.92 7.92 2.17
C GLY A 83 48.87 7.47 3.29
N THR A 84 49.77 6.51 3.02
CA THR A 84 50.85 6.12 3.94
C THR A 84 51.82 7.28 4.18
N LEU A 85 51.99 7.67 5.45
CA LEU A 85 52.84 8.78 5.88
C LEU A 85 54.28 8.35 6.16
N ALA A 86 54.47 7.13 6.66
CA ALA A 86 55.78 6.56 6.94
C ALA A 86 55.76 5.05 6.68
N ARG A 87 56.79 4.53 6.04
CA ARG A 87 56.98 3.11 5.78
C ARG A 87 58.05 2.53 6.71
N PHE A 88 57.75 1.39 7.31
CA PHE A 88 58.63 0.61 8.16
C PHE A 88 58.91 -0.74 7.50
N GLY A 89 60.19 -1.03 7.26
CA GLY A 89 60.64 -2.24 6.58
C GLY A 89 60.71 -2.15 5.06
N SER A 90 61.34 -3.15 4.45
CA SER A 90 61.62 -3.25 3.02
C SER A 90 61.15 -4.61 2.47
N GLY A 91 60.53 -4.63 1.29
CA GLY A 91 60.01 -5.86 0.66
C GLY A 91 58.50 -6.04 0.79
N GLU A 92 58.00 -7.20 0.36
CA GLU A 92 56.61 -7.63 0.54
C GLU A 92 56.35 -7.83 2.04
N GLY A 93 55.42 -7.05 2.60
CA GLY A 93 55.11 -7.05 4.05
C GLY A 93 55.62 -5.84 4.84
N ALA A 94 56.12 -4.79 4.18
CA ALA A 94 56.40 -3.52 4.86
C ALA A 94 55.11 -2.89 5.43
N LEU A 95 55.23 -2.25 6.59
CA LEU A 95 54.11 -1.61 7.28
C LEU A 95 54.11 -0.10 7.04
N GLY A 96 52.95 0.47 6.75
CA GLY A 96 52.72 1.89 6.60
C GLY A 96 51.95 2.45 7.80
N LEU A 97 52.43 3.56 8.37
CA LEU A 97 51.64 4.40 9.29
C LEU A 97 50.80 5.38 8.49
N ARG A 98 49.51 5.42 8.81
CA ARG A 98 48.53 6.35 8.25
C ARG A 98 47.89 7.15 9.39
N LEU A 99 47.75 8.46 9.21
CA LEU A 99 46.86 9.27 10.04
C LEU A 99 45.66 9.66 9.20
N ALA A 100 44.48 9.49 9.77
CA ALA A 100 43.21 9.79 9.15
C ALA A 100 42.38 10.68 10.07
N PHE A 101 41.62 11.59 9.49
CA PHE A 101 40.60 12.31 10.21
C PHE A 101 39.44 11.37 10.51
N LEU A 102 38.98 11.37 11.77
CA LEU A 102 37.76 10.69 12.18
C LEU A 102 36.63 11.74 12.16
N PRO A 103 35.75 11.74 11.15
CA PRO A 103 34.64 12.67 11.08
C PRO A 103 33.65 12.44 12.25
N PRO A 104 32.84 13.46 12.59
CA PRO A 104 31.84 13.31 13.65
C PRO A 104 30.83 12.22 13.32
N ARG A 105 30.37 11.53 14.36
CA ARG A 105 29.31 10.51 14.29
C ARG A 105 27.94 11.10 14.55
N ALA A 106 27.87 12.14 15.37
CA ALA A 106 26.62 12.86 15.60
C ALA A 106 26.85 14.37 15.70
N LEU A 107 25.86 15.12 15.24
CA LEU A 107 25.79 16.58 15.35
C LEU A 107 24.43 16.97 15.94
N GLY A 108 24.44 17.89 16.88
CA GLY A 108 23.24 18.53 17.42
C GLY A 108 23.31 20.04 17.25
N LEU A 109 22.17 20.64 16.98
CA LEU A 109 21.97 22.08 16.93
C LEU A 109 20.73 22.43 17.73
N ALA A 110 20.78 23.47 18.55
CA ALA A 110 19.61 24.09 19.15
C ALA A 110 19.67 25.59 18.92
N ILE A 111 18.50 26.18 18.71
CA ILE A 111 18.30 27.59 18.43
C ILE A 111 17.28 28.09 19.45
N ASP A 112 17.65 29.11 20.22
CA ASP A 112 16.76 29.84 21.13
C ASP A 112 16.91 31.34 20.87
N ALA A 113 16.19 31.82 19.87
CA ALA A 113 16.15 33.22 19.48
C ALA A 113 14.72 33.76 19.61
N SER A 114 14.58 35.09 19.73
CA SER A 114 13.29 35.75 20.01
C SER A 114 12.13 35.42 19.04
N VAL A 115 12.43 34.98 17.82
CA VAL A 115 11.44 34.69 16.76
C VAL A 115 11.55 33.27 16.20
N VAL A 116 12.57 32.52 16.64
CA VAL A 116 12.88 31.17 16.15
C VAL A 116 13.37 30.34 17.32
N SER A 117 12.69 29.24 17.62
CA SER A 117 13.12 28.26 18.61
C SER A 117 13.11 26.86 18.01
N GLY A 118 13.98 25.97 18.47
CA GLY A 118 14.00 24.58 18.00
C GLY A 118 15.41 24.01 17.93
N GLY A 119 15.61 23.03 17.07
CA GLY A 119 16.89 22.37 16.91
C GLY A 119 16.91 21.29 15.84
N GLY A 120 18.00 20.53 15.84
CA GLY A 120 18.16 19.38 14.97
C GLY A 120 19.21 18.42 15.49
N TYR A 121 19.11 17.20 15.01
CA TYR A 121 19.99 16.09 15.32
C TYR A 121 20.36 15.39 14.01
N LEU A 122 21.63 15.04 13.84
CA LEU A 122 22.12 14.27 12.70
C LEU A 122 23.01 13.15 13.21
N ASP A 123 22.65 11.92 12.92
CA ASP A 123 23.43 10.70 13.07
C ASP A 123 24.11 10.34 11.73
N VAL A 124 25.39 10.02 11.79
CA VAL A 124 26.24 9.79 10.62
C VAL A 124 27.04 8.51 10.80
N ASP A 125 26.72 7.52 9.96
CA ASP A 125 27.47 6.27 9.83
C ASP A 125 28.25 6.29 8.51
N HIS A 126 29.52 6.68 8.59
CA HIS A 126 30.42 6.80 7.42
C HIS A 126 30.79 5.44 6.80
N GLU A 127 30.81 4.39 7.60
CA GLU A 127 31.13 3.03 7.14
C GLU A 127 30.02 2.55 6.20
N ARG A 128 28.76 2.65 6.67
CA ARG A 128 27.57 2.34 5.88
C ARG A 128 27.16 3.43 4.90
N GLY A 129 27.73 4.63 5.00
CA GLY A 129 27.34 5.79 4.18
C GLY A 129 25.91 6.25 4.45
N ARG A 130 25.46 6.15 5.70
CA ARG A 130 24.11 6.50 6.16
C ARG A 130 24.13 7.82 6.93
N TYR A 131 23.20 8.71 6.60
CA TYR A 131 23.00 10.01 7.22
C TYR A 131 21.53 10.12 7.62
N ALA A 132 21.24 10.18 8.91
CA ALA A 132 19.89 10.13 9.44
C ALA A 132 19.69 11.29 10.41
N GLY A 133 18.70 12.15 10.18
CA GLY A 133 18.54 13.36 10.97
C GLY A 133 17.11 13.84 11.11
N VAL A 134 16.91 14.64 12.15
CA VAL A 134 15.66 15.30 12.51
C VAL A 134 15.96 16.78 12.66
N PHE A 135 15.10 17.62 12.14
CA PHE A 135 15.14 19.06 12.28
C PHE A 135 13.74 19.54 12.65
N ASP A 136 13.64 20.38 13.67
CA ASP A 136 12.37 20.86 14.21
C ASP A 136 12.52 22.31 14.64
N VAL A 137 11.69 23.19 14.12
CA VAL A 137 11.79 24.62 14.38
C VAL A 137 10.42 25.27 14.44
N ASP A 138 10.18 26.09 15.46
CA ASP A 138 9.06 27.02 15.51
C ASP A 138 9.52 28.37 14.99
N VAL A 139 8.79 28.90 14.00
CA VAL A 139 8.99 30.24 13.46
C VAL A 139 7.66 30.98 13.51
N LEU A 140 7.57 32.00 14.37
CA LEU A 140 6.38 32.84 14.51
C LEU A 140 5.09 32.04 14.79
N GLY A 141 5.17 30.94 15.56
CA GLY A 141 4.03 30.08 15.91
C GLY A 141 3.64 29.08 14.82
N VAL A 142 4.48 28.91 13.80
CA VAL A 142 4.40 27.81 12.82
C VAL A 142 5.56 26.86 13.09
N GLY A 143 5.23 25.65 13.54
CA GLY A 143 6.19 24.57 13.71
C GLY A 143 6.48 23.91 12.37
N VAL A 144 7.75 23.68 12.04
CA VAL A 144 8.20 22.95 10.85
C VAL A 144 9.12 21.83 11.29
N THR A 145 8.76 20.60 10.93
CA THR A 145 9.54 19.40 11.23
C THR A 145 9.99 18.74 9.92
N ALA A 146 11.26 18.34 9.86
CA ALA A 146 11.84 17.59 8.75
C ALA A 146 12.63 16.40 9.30
N ILE A 147 12.33 15.20 8.80
CA ILE A 147 13.02 13.97 9.16
C ILE A 147 13.56 13.35 7.89
N ALA A 148 14.85 13.05 7.82
CA ALA A 148 15.49 12.53 6.63
C ALA A 148 16.45 11.39 6.94
N ILE A 149 16.41 10.34 6.13
CA ILE A 149 17.38 9.25 6.12
C ILE A 149 17.91 9.09 4.71
N ILE A 150 19.23 9.18 4.56
CA ILE A 150 19.93 9.07 3.29
C ILE A 150 20.96 7.97 3.41
N GLU A 151 20.89 6.98 2.53
CA GLU A 151 21.93 5.97 2.41
C GLU A 151 22.61 6.13 1.07
N THR A 152 23.93 6.23 1.09
CA THR A 152 24.77 6.40 -0.11
C THR A 152 25.46 5.12 -0.54
N LYS A 153 25.38 4.06 0.28
CA LYS A 153 25.86 2.71 -0.02
C LYS A 153 24.77 1.72 0.38
N LEU A 154 24.35 0.88 -0.56
CA LEU A 154 23.43 -0.22 -0.28
C LEU A 154 24.21 -1.53 -0.19
N GLU A 155 23.96 -2.30 0.86
CA GLU A 155 24.64 -3.59 1.02
C GLU A 155 24.36 -4.48 -0.19
N ARG A 156 25.43 -4.92 -0.88
CA ARG A 156 25.48 -5.78 -2.08
C ARG A 156 25.32 -5.14 -3.46
N ARG A 157 24.98 -3.85 -3.61
CA ARG A 157 24.98 -3.16 -4.93
C ARG A 157 25.31 -1.67 -4.82
N PRO A 158 25.97 -1.05 -5.82
CA PRO A 158 26.04 0.40 -5.91
C PRO A 158 24.62 0.98 -6.00
N GLY A 159 24.29 1.93 -5.14
CA GLY A 159 22.96 2.52 -5.08
C GLY A 159 22.82 3.46 -3.89
N TRP A 160 21.69 4.16 -3.83
CA TRP A 160 21.35 5.11 -2.77
C TRP A 160 19.88 4.97 -2.38
N SER A 161 19.50 5.39 -1.18
CA SER A 161 18.11 5.51 -0.75
C SER A 161 17.89 6.85 -0.06
N LEU A 162 16.67 7.38 -0.17
CA LEU A 162 16.22 8.58 0.52
C LEU A 162 14.86 8.30 1.14
N LEU A 163 14.70 8.64 2.41
CA LEU A 163 13.40 8.79 3.06
C LEU A 163 13.34 10.20 3.63
N LEU A 164 12.28 10.94 3.35
CA LEU A 164 12.07 12.32 3.76
C LEU A 164 10.63 12.50 4.21
N SER A 165 10.43 12.94 5.45
CA SER A 165 9.15 13.41 5.98
C SER A 165 9.27 14.90 6.26
N LEU A 166 8.28 15.67 5.82
CA LEU A 166 8.20 17.12 5.99
C LEU A 166 6.80 17.46 6.52
N SER A 167 6.71 18.19 7.62
CA SER A 167 5.43 18.61 8.19
C SER A 167 5.47 20.04 8.71
N ALA A 168 4.30 20.66 8.73
CA ALA A 168 4.06 21.99 9.27
C ALA A 168 2.83 21.96 10.19
N ARG A 169 2.98 22.49 11.40
CA ARG A 169 1.94 22.61 12.42
C ARG A 169 1.61 24.09 12.64
N PHE A 170 0.33 24.38 12.84
CA PHE A 170 -0.18 25.75 12.99
C PHE A 170 -1.24 25.81 14.08
N SER A 171 -1.66 27.02 14.46
CA SER A 171 -2.60 27.29 15.57
C SER A 171 -4.06 26.87 15.32
N GLY A 172 -4.31 25.96 14.36
CA GLY A 172 -5.64 25.46 14.00
C GLY A 172 -6.35 26.31 12.95
N LEU A 173 -6.54 25.77 11.74
CA LEU A 173 -7.36 26.39 10.69
C LEU A 173 -8.77 25.81 10.72
N GLN A 174 -9.78 26.63 11.01
CA GLN A 174 -11.17 26.18 11.08
C GLN A 174 -11.68 25.72 9.70
N LEU A 175 -12.11 24.47 9.61
CA LEU A 175 -12.70 23.84 8.42
C LEU A 175 -14.25 23.89 8.42
N GLY A 176 -14.85 24.31 9.53
CA GLY A 176 -16.31 24.33 9.74
C GLY A 176 -16.81 23.13 10.54
N TYR A 177 -18.06 23.18 11.01
CA TYR A 177 -18.69 22.11 11.82
C TYR A 177 -17.90 21.67 13.07
N GLY A 178 -17.03 22.55 13.59
CA GLY A 178 -16.16 22.25 14.72
C GLY A 178 -14.87 21.51 14.37
N PHE A 179 -14.57 21.28 13.08
CA PHE A 179 -13.30 20.70 12.64
C PHE A 179 -12.22 21.76 12.44
N THR A 180 -11.02 21.46 12.90
CA THR A 180 -9.80 22.26 12.74
C THR A 180 -8.74 21.43 12.01
N LEU A 181 -8.07 22.01 11.03
CA LEU A 181 -6.82 21.45 10.52
C LEU A 181 -5.69 21.94 11.42
N GLU A 182 -4.89 21.04 11.99
CA GLU A 182 -3.86 21.39 12.98
C GLU A 182 -2.45 21.24 12.40
N ALA A 183 -2.26 20.27 11.50
CA ALA A 183 -0.99 20.07 10.80
C ALA A 183 -1.19 19.47 9.40
N VAL A 184 -0.21 19.72 8.52
CA VAL A 184 -0.11 19.12 7.19
C VAL A 184 1.33 18.68 6.94
N GLY A 185 1.52 17.63 6.16
CA GLY A 185 2.84 17.18 5.78
C GLY A 185 2.82 16.21 4.63
N GLY A 186 3.99 15.65 4.34
CA GLY A 186 4.15 14.61 3.35
C GLY A 186 5.40 13.77 3.57
N LEU A 187 5.33 12.55 3.10
CA LEU A 187 6.39 11.57 3.07
C LEU A 187 6.83 11.33 1.62
N VAL A 188 8.13 11.25 1.40
CA VAL A 188 8.76 10.87 0.14
C VAL A 188 9.86 9.85 0.41
N GLY A 189 9.77 8.69 -0.24
CA GLY A 189 10.76 7.63 -0.23
C GLY A 189 11.24 7.33 -1.64
N LEU A 190 12.55 7.36 -1.87
CA LEU A 190 13.20 6.96 -3.11
C LEU A 190 14.10 5.76 -2.85
N ASN A 191 13.92 4.69 -3.63
CA ASN A 191 14.48 3.37 -3.34
C ASN A 191 14.08 2.88 -1.94
N ARG A 192 12.81 3.13 -1.58
CA ARG A 192 12.18 2.77 -0.32
C ARG A 192 10.86 2.10 -0.62
N GLY A 193 10.48 1.12 0.21
CA GLY A 193 9.20 0.44 0.15
C GLY A 193 8.44 0.61 1.46
N VAL A 194 7.32 -0.09 1.58
CA VAL A 194 6.50 -0.19 2.79
C VAL A 194 6.52 -1.62 3.27
N ASP A 195 6.88 -1.83 4.53
CA ASP A 195 6.80 -3.14 5.18
C ASP A 195 5.45 -3.28 5.91
N LEU A 196 4.59 -4.17 5.42
CA LEU A 196 3.25 -4.38 5.96
C LEU A 196 3.26 -5.04 7.34
N GLU A 197 4.26 -5.89 7.63
CA GLU A 197 4.40 -6.54 8.92
C GLU A 197 4.86 -5.52 9.97
N ALA A 198 5.86 -4.69 9.61
CA ALA A 198 6.31 -3.58 10.45
C ALA A 198 5.21 -2.54 10.69
N LEU A 199 4.34 -2.27 9.70
CA LEU A 199 3.17 -1.41 9.90
C LEU A 199 2.20 -2.00 10.93
N GLY A 200 1.85 -3.28 10.79
CA GLY A 200 0.98 -3.97 11.75
C GLY A 200 1.60 -4.11 13.14
N GLU A 201 2.93 -4.19 13.24
CA GLU A 201 3.67 -4.07 14.50
C GLU A 201 3.60 -2.65 15.07
N GLY A 202 3.81 -1.63 14.24
CA GLY A 202 3.73 -0.23 14.62
C GLY A 202 2.37 0.15 15.21
N VAL A 203 1.28 -0.42 14.68
CA VAL A 203 -0.08 -0.29 15.27
C VAL A 203 -0.11 -0.81 16.71
N ARG A 204 0.53 -1.95 16.97
CA ARG A 204 0.49 -2.61 18.29
C ARG A 204 1.43 -1.96 19.29
N THR A 205 2.58 -1.46 18.84
CA THR A 205 3.59 -0.82 19.69
C THR A 205 3.35 0.68 19.88
N GLY A 206 2.47 1.28 19.08
CA GLY A 206 2.21 2.72 19.05
C GLY A 206 3.31 3.52 18.34
N ALA A 207 4.14 2.87 17.51
CA ALA A 207 5.21 3.53 16.77
C ALA A 207 4.70 4.41 15.62
N LEU A 208 3.45 4.25 15.18
CA LEU A 208 2.89 5.03 14.06
C LEU A 208 2.68 6.50 14.39
N ALA A 209 2.29 6.82 15.64
CA ALA A 209 2.11 8.20 16.07
C ALA A 209 3.42 9.00 15.99
N SER A 210 4.56 8.36 16.30
CA SER A 210 5.88 8.97 16.16
C SER A 210 6.37 9.13 14.72
N ILE A 211 5.71 8.50 13.74
CA ILE A 211 6.08 8.59 12.32
C ILE A 211 5.33 9.73 11.61
N LEU A 212 4.06 9.94 11.94
CA LEU A 212 3.23 10.97 11.27
C LEU A 212 3.53 12.38 11.80
N PHE A 213 3.33 12.60 13.11
CA PHE A 213 3.54 13.90 13.77
C PHE A 213 4.15 13.69 15.17
N PRO A 214 5.46 13.40 15.26
CA PRO A 214 6.13 13.13 16.53
C PRO A 214 6.07 14.30 17.51
N GLU A 215 5.92 13.97 18.80
CA GLU A 215 6.16 14.88 19.91
C GLU A 215 7.67 14.91 20.25
N ASP A 216 8.19 16.11 20.50
CA ASP A 216 9.61 16.37 20.80
C ASP A 216 10.59 15.60 19.88
N PRO A 217 10.52 15.83 18.55
CA PRO A 217 11.17 14.97 17.57
C PRO A 217 12.70 14.96 17.69
N VAL A 218 13.32 16.07 18.13
CA VAL A 218 14.78 16.16 18.32
C VAL A 218 15.23 15.30 19.50
N ALA A 219 14.48 15.26 20.60
CA ALA A 219 14.82 14.46 21.79
C ALA A 219 14.63 12.97 21.54
N ASN A 220 13.63 12.61 20.74
CA ASN A 220 13.26 11.23 20.40
C ASN A 220 13.88 10.73 19.08
N ALA A 221 14.81 11.50 18.48
CA ALA A 221 15.31 11.26 17.13
C ALA A 221 15.80 9.83 16.87
N PRO A 222 16.62 9.18 17.74
CA PRO A 222 17.08 7.81 17.50
C PRO A 222 15.95 6.79 17.35
N ARG A 223 14.88 6.94 18.16
CA ARG A 223 13.70 6.06 18.10
C ARG A 223 12.90 6.32 16.83
N ILE A 224 12.60 7.58 16.53
CA ILE A 224 11.84 7.97 15.34
C ILE A 224 12.53 7.46 14.06
N LEU A 225 13.85 7.67 13.95
CA LEU A 225 14.63 7.21 12.80
C LEU A 225 14.58 5.68 12.66
N SER A 226 14.71 4.93 13.77
CA SER A 226 14.60 3.48 13.76
C SER A 226 13.22 2.99 13.34
N ASP A 227 12.15 3.60 13.86
CA ASP A 227 10.76 3.24 13.55
C ASP A 227 10.44 3.53 12.07
N MET A 228 10.92 4.66 11.54
CA MET A 228 10.79 5.00 10.12
C MET A 228 11.55 4.02 9.21
N GLU A 229 12.73 3.55 9.58
CA GLU A 229 13.47 2.55 8.79
C GLU A 229 12.82 1.18 8.80
N ALA A 230 12.22 0.78 9.93
CA ALA A 230 11.49 -0.47 10.03
C ALA A 230 10.25 -0.47 9.14
N VAL A 231 9.49 0.64 9.15
CA VAL A 231 8.26 0.77 8.34
C VAL A 231 8.55 1.03 6.87
N PHE A 232 9.60 1.79 6.56
CA PHE A 232 9.99 2.15 5.21
C PHE A 232 11.41 1.67 4.88
N PRO A 233 11.61 0.35 4.71
CA PRO A 233 12.93 -0.20 4.44
C PRO A 233 13.41 0.14 3.04
N THR A 234 14.72 -0.03 2.82
CA THR A 234 15.33 0.17 1.50
C THR A 234 14.84 -0.88 0.51
N ALA A 235 14.26 -0.41 -0.59
CA ALA A 235 13.76 -1.24 -1.69
C ALA A 235 14.14 -0.60 -3.04
N PRO A 236 15.25 -1.04 -3.68
CA PRO A 236 15.74 -0.45 -4.91
C PRO A 236 14.71 -0.45 -6.05
N GLY A 237 14.51 0.70 -6.69
CA GLY A 237 13.55 0.88 -7.78
C GLY A 237 12.10 1.10 -7.33
N GLN A 238 11.84 1.11 -6.02
CA GLN A 238 10.54 1.47 -5.45
C GLN A 238 10.53 2.90 -4.92
N TYR A 239 9.36 3.50 -4.97
CA TYR A 239 9.11 4.87 -4.55
C TYR A 239 7.85 4.91 -3.71
N VAL A 240 7.89 5.71 -2.65
CA VAL A 240 6.80 5.89 -1.70
C VAL A 240 6.47 7.37 -1.61
N PHE A 241 5.20 7.73 -1.71
CA PHE A 241 4.76 9.11 -1.56
C PHE A 241 3.46 9.15 -0.77
N GLY A 242 3.33 10.09 0.16
CA GLY A 242 2.08 10.16 0.91
C GLY A 242 1.84 11.47 1.64
N PRO A 243 0.71 12.15 1.43
CA PRO A 243 0.32 13.26 2.29
C PRO A 243 -0.06 12.76 3.70
N VAL A 244 0.22 13.60 4.69
CA VAL A 244 -0.22 13.40 6.09
C VAL A 244 -0.92 14.65 6.59
N VAL A 245 -1.96 14.48 7.40
CA VAL A 245 -2.76 15.57 7.98
C VAL A 245 -3.14 15.27 9.42
N GLU A 246 -3.27 16.32 10.23
CA GLU A 246 -3.82 16.26 11.58
C GLU A 246 -5.08 17.12 11.63
N ILE A 247 -6.20 16.52 12.04
CA ILE A 247 -7.51 17.16 12.11
C ILE A 247 -8.04 17.03 13.54
N GLY A 248 -8.36 18.17 14.15
CA GLY A 248 -9.06 18.25 15.43
C GLY A 248 -10.57 18.42 15.24
N TRP A 249 -11.34 18.04 16.24
CA TRP A 249 -12.77 18.30 16.34
C TRP A 249 -13.17 18.75 17.76
N GLY A 250 -13.93 19.84 17.84
CA GLY A 250 -14.36 20.47 19.10
C GLY A 250 -13.52 21.68 19.49
N THR A 251 -14.02 22.51 20.41
CA THR A 251 -13.28 23.67 20.94
C THR A 251 -13.47 23.74 22.46
N PRO A 252 -12.44 23.40 23.27
CA PRO A 252 -11.12 22.87 22.89
C PRO A 252 -11.20 21.51 22.17
N THR A 253 -10.15 21.10 21.44
CA THR A 253 -10.12 19.84 20.68
C THR A 253 -10.48 18.66 21.57
N LEU A 254 -11.57 17.96 21.24
CA LEU A 254 -12.10 16.82 21.98
C LEU A 254 -11.65 15.49 21.37
N VAL A 255 -11.55 15.48 20.04
CA VAL A 255 -11.08 14.35 19.24
C VAL A 255 -10.05 14.87 18.26
N SER A 256 -8.90 14.21 18.16
CA SER A 256 -7.91 14.45 17.11
C SER A 256 -7.69 13.18 16.29
N ILE A 257 -7.46 13.35 15.00
CA ILE A 257 -7.08 12.28 14.09
C ILE A 257 -5.87 12.71 13.27
N GLN A 258 -4.82 11.89 13.33
CA GLN A 258 -3.67 11.95 12.46
C GLN A 258 -3.85 10.90 11.37
N LEU A 259 -3.74 11.31 10.11
CA LEU A 259 -4.00 10.45 8.96
C LEU A 259 -2.92 10.63 7.90
N GLY A 260 -2.34 9.52 7.44
CA GLY A 260 -1.43 9.45 6.32
C GLY A 260 -1.95 8.49 5.25
N VAL A 261 -1.92 8.93 3.99
CA VAL A 261 -2.17 8.07 2.83
C VAL A 261 -0.86 7.89 2.12
N VAL A 262 -0.36 6.66 1.99
CA VAL A 262 0.94 6.34 1.44
C VAL A 262 0.77 5.46 0.21
N VAL A 263 1.33 5.86 -0.91
CA VAL A 263 1.27 5.14 -2.18
C VAL A 263 2.66 4.65 -2.53
N GLN A 264 2.79 3.35 -2.82
CA GLN A 264 4.02 2.72 -3.30
C GLN A 264 3.91 2.40 -4.79
N LEU A 265 4.97 2.70 -5.55
CA LEU A 265 5.09 2.50 -7.00
C LEU A 265 6.51 2.02 -7.35
N PRO A 266 6.75 1.41 -8.53
CA PRO A 266 5.76 0.98 -9.52
C PRO A 266 5.13 -0.39 -9.18
N GLU A 267 5.92 -1.39 -8.76
CA GLU A 267 5.45 -2.70 -8.34
C GLU A 267 6.11 -3.15 -7.02
N PRO A 268 5.34 -3.72 -6.06
CA PRO A 268 3.89 -3.81 -6.08
C PRO A 268 3.27 -2.43 -5.87
N LEU A 269 2.20 -2.14 -6.62
CA LEU A 269 1.35 -0.98 -6.41
C LEU A 269 0.52 -1.19 -5.16
N THR A 270 0.86 -0.48 -4.09
CA THR A 270 0.14 -0.54 -2.82
C THR A 270 -0.34 0.84 -2.39
N ILE A 271 -1.53 0.88 -1.80
CA ILE A 271 -2.09 2.08 -1.16
C ILE A 271 -2.28 1.75 0.31
N SER A 272 -1.51 2.40 1.17
CA SER A 272 -1.56 2.23 2.61
C SER A 272 -2.20 3.44 3.29
N LEU A 273 -3.06 3.20 4.27
CA LEU A 273 -3.62 4.20 5.17
C LEU A 273 -2.99 3.98 6.54
N ILE A 274 -2.44 5.01 7.15
CA ILE A 274 -1.80 4.95 8.47
C ILE A 274 -2.40 6.07 9.31
N GLY A 275 -2.71 5.82 10.58
CA GLY A 275 -3.26 6.88 11.41
C GLY A 275 -3.29 6.57 12.89
N SER A 276 -3.56 7.62 13.65
CA SER A 276 -3.82 7.58 15.08
C SER A 276 -5.03 8.45 15.39
N LEU A 277 -5.92 7.98 16.25
CA LEU A 277 -7.07 8.71 16.75
C LEU A 277 -6.95 8.85 18.25
N ALA A 278 -7.14 10.05 18.78
CA ALA A 278 -7.19 10.31 20.20
C ALA A 278 -8.49 11.03 20.58
N ALA A 279 -9.15 10.58 21.64
CA ALA A 279 -10.26 11.26 22.27
C ALA A 279 -10.01 11.33 23.78
N ILE A 280 -9.72 12.53 24.28
CA ILE A 280 -9.35 12.77 25.69
C ILE A 280 -10.39 13.73 26.28
N LEU A 281 -11.28 13.20 27.12
CA LEU A 281 -12.44 13.93 27.63
C LEU A 281 -12.44 14.02 29.16
N PRO A 282 -12.84 15.17 29.74
CA PRO A 282 -13.13 16.44 29.08
C PRO A 282 -11.87 17.24 28.70
N LYS A 283 -10.76 16.97 29.39
CA LYS A 283 -9.42 17.55 29.17
C LYS A 283 -8.36 16.66 29.81
N GLU A 284 -7.10 16.85 29.44
CA GLU A 284 -6.01 15.94 29.80
C GLU A 284 -5.74 15.83 31.31
N GLU A 285 -5.81 16.94 32.05
CA GLU A 285 -5.49 16.96 33.49
C GLU A 285 -6.59 16.32 34.36
N ALA A 286 -7.79 16.16 33.81
CA ALA A 286 -8.97 15.63 34.51
C ALA A 286 -9.67 14.55 33.66
N LYS A 287 -8.89 13.78 32.89
CA LYS A 287 -9.42 12.81 31.93
C LYS A 287 -10.28 11.74 32.59
N ILE A 288 -11.54 11.65 32.16
CA ILE A 288 -12.47 10.56 32.46
C ILE A 288 -12.38 9.50 31.37
N LEU A 289 -12.26 9.92 30.10
CA LEU A 289 -11.99 9.03 28.97
C LEU A 289 -10.67 9.45 28.33
N ALA A 290 -9.79 8.48 28.12
CA ALA A 290 -8.67 8.61 27.20
C ALA A 290 -8.74 7.42 26.27
N LEU A 291 -9.23 7.63 25.06
CA LEU A 291 -9.29 6.62 24.01
C LEU A 291 -8.20 6.96 23.00
N ARG A 292 -7.26 6.05 22.77
CA ARG A 292 -6.25 6.20 21.71
C ARG A 292 -6.23 4.94 20.88
N VAL A 293 -6.38 5.10 19.57
CA VAL A 293 -6.45 4.01 18.60
C VAL A 293 -5.43 4.28 17.52
N ASP A 294 -4.46 3.38 17.37
CA ASP A 294 -3.56 3.38 16.22
C ASP A 294 -4.12 2.41 15.17
N PHE A 295 -4.01 2.76 13.89
CA PHE A 295 -4.48 1.91 12.81
C PHE A 295 -3.60 2.03 11.56
N ALA A 296 -3.48 0.92 10.84
CA ALA A 296 -2.86 0.87 9.53
C ALA A 296 -3.65 -0.08 8.64
N GLY A 297 -3.75 0.23 7.36
CA GLY A 297 -4.28 -0.68 6.36
C GLY A 297 -3.51 -0.55 5.06
N SER A 298 -3.48 -1.61 4.27
CA SER A 298 -2.85 -1.62 2.96
C SER A 298 -3.66 -2.40 1.96
N LEU A 299 -3.86 -1.80 0.79
CA LEU A 299 -4.46 -2.40 -0.37
C LEU A 299 -3.37 -2.65 -1.41
N ASP A 300 -2.99 -3.90 -1.59
CA ASP A 300 -2.10 -4.33 -2.66
C ASP A 300 -2.93 -4.59 -3.91
N LEU A 301 -2.86 -3.65 -4.85
CA LEU A 301 -3.59 -3.71 -6.13
C LEU A 301 -2.93 -4.69 -7.11
N THR A 302 -1.67 -5.06 -6.89
CA THR A 302 -0.93 -5.98 -7.76
C THR A 302 -1.30 -7.43 -7.44
N ASN A 303 -1.28 -7.79 -6.16
CA ASN A 303 -1.62 -9.14 -5.69
C ASN A 303 -3.11 -9.30 -5.35
N GLY A 304 -3.87 -8.21 -5.33
CA GLY A 304 -5.30 -8.22 -4.97
C GLY A 304 -5.50 -8.63 -3.52
N SER A 305 -4.89 -7.93 -2.56
CA SER A 305 -5.04 -8.22 -1.13
C SER A 305 -5.25 -6.96 -0.30
N LEU A 306 -5.96 -7.11 0.82
CA LEU A 306 -6.27 -6.06 1.79
C LEU A 306 -5.86 -6.53 3.19
N SER A 307 -5.03 -5.73 3.86
CA SER A 307 -4.72 -5.86 5.27
C SER A 307 -5.20 -4.62 6.02
N VAL A 308 -5.79 -4.79 7.21
CA VAL A 308 -6.08 -3.69 8.13
C VAL A 308 -5.81 -4.18 9.54
N ASP A 309 -5.13 -3.36 10.34
CA ASP A 309 -4.85 -3.57 11.74
C ASP A 309 -5.23 -2.31 12.53
N ALA A 310 -5.83 -2.47 13.71
CA ALA A 310 -5.99 -1.37 14.65
C ALA A 310 -5.86 -1.87 16.09
N ALA A 311 -5.34 -1.03 16.99
CA ALA A 311 -5.16 -1.38 18.40
C ALA A 311 -5.41 -0.20 19.33
N LEU A 312 -5.97 -0.50 20.49
CA LEU A 312 -6.09 0.44 21.59
C LEU A 312 -4.75 0.60 22.30
N ARG A 313 -4.34 1.84 22.52
CA ARG A 313 -3.11 2.21 23.23
C ARG A 313 -3.44 3.03 24.47
N ASP A 314 -2.82 2.73 25.61
CA ASP A 314 -2.89 3.50 26.86
C ASP A 314 -4.30 4.04 27.18
N SER A 315 -5.32 3.24 26.87
CA SER A 315 -6.70 3.70 26.84
C SER A 315 -7.36 3.42 28.18
N THR A 316 -8.11 4.39 28.69
CA THR A 316 -8.77 4.30 29.99
C THR A 316 -10.15 4.96 29.98
N VAL A 317 -11.08 4.44 30.80
CA VAL A 317 -12.39 5.04 31.06
C VAL A 317 -12.72 4.97 32.55
N ALA A 318 -12.97 6.11 33.18
CA ALA A 318 -13.20 6.24 34.62
C ALA A 318 -12.14 5.51 35.48
N GLY A 319 -10.87 5.56 35.06
CA GLY A 319 -9.75 4.86 35.72
C GLY A 319 -9.63 3.37 35.43
N LEU A 320 -10.54 2.78 34.63
CA LEU A 320 -10.49 1.40 34.15
C LEU A 320 -9.66 1.33 32.87
N ALA A 321 -8.75 0.37 32.78
CA ALA A 321 -7.95 0.19 31.57
C ALA A 321 -8.78 -0.48 30.47
N LEU A 322 -8.60 -0.02 29.24
CA LEU A 322 -9.22 -0.55 28.03
C LEU A 322 -8.15 -1.20 27.16
N THR A 323 -8.37 -2.44 26.76
CA THR A 323 -7.51 -3.17 25.82
C THR A 323 -8.33 -3.68 24.65
N GLY A 324 -7.68 -3.88 23.51
CA GLY A 324 -8.34 -4.42 22.34
C GLY A 324 -7.56 -4.19 21.07
N ALA A 325 -7.53 -5.19 20.19
CA ALA A 325 -6.98 -5.08 18.86
C ALA A 325 -7.92 -5.70 17.82
N MET A 326 -7.82 -5.25 16.57
CA MET A 326 -8.54 -5.80 15.43
C MET A 326 -7.58 -6.07 14.27
N ALA A 327 -7.93 -7.07 13.46
CA ALA A 327 -7.27 -7.32 12.20
C ALA A 327 -8.27 -7.82 11.15
N LEU A 328 -8.08 -7.34 9.92
CA LEU A 328 -8.74 -7.78 8.70
C LEU A 328 -7.65 -8.28 7.74
N ARG A 329 -7.87 -9.45 7.14
CA ARG A 329 -7.09 -9.97 6.03
C ARG A 329 -8.07 -10.46 4.97
N ALA A 330 -7.96 -9.91 3.77
CA ALA A 330 -8.71 -10.37 2.61
C ALA A 330 -7.79 -10.52 1.41
N SER A 331 -8.01 -11.57 0.64
CA SER A 331 -7.33 -11.84 -0.63
C SER A 331 -8.41 -12.03 -1.68
N PHE A 332 -8.20 -11.44 -2.84
CA PHE A 332 -9.09 -11.46 -4.00
C PHE A 332 -8.42 -12.12 -5.22
N GLY A 333 -7.14 -12.49 -5.11
CA GLY A 333 -6.39 -13.19 -6.15
C GLY A 333 -6.70 -14.70 -6.22
N ALA A 334 -5.74 -15.49 -6.71
CA ALA A 334 -5.92 -16.92 -6.99
C ALA A 334 -6.32 -17.79 -5.77
N LYS A 335 -6.06 -17.33 -4.54
CA LYS A 335 -6.48 -17.96 -3.29
C LYS A 335 -7.23 -16.93 -2.43
N PRO A 336 -8.52 -16.68 -2.71
CA PRO A 336 -9.25 -15.69 -1.97
C PRO A 336 -9.54 -16.21 -0.58
N ASN A 337 -9.36 -15.33 0.39
CA ASN A 337 -9.60 -15.60 1.79
C ASN A 337 -10.24 -14.36 2.41
N PHE A 338 -10.97 -14.56 3.50
CA PHE A 338 -11.52 -13.46 4.27
C PHE A 338 -11.49 -13.83 5.74
N LEU A 339 -10.77 -13.05 6.52
CA LEU A 339 -10.68 -13.17 7.96
C LEU A 339 -10.77 -11.79 8.58
N PHE A 340 -11.67 -11.66 9.54
CA PHE A 340 -11.90 -10.45 10.30
C PHE A 340 -12.02 -10.82 11.77
N ALA A 341 -11.29 -10.13 12.65
CA ALA A 341 -11.36 -10.39 14.08
C ALA A 341 -11.19 -9.10 14.89
N PHE A 342 -12.01 -8.98 15.94
CA PHE A 342 -11.84 -8.08 17.06
C PHE A 342 -11.54 -8.90 18.31
N GLY A 343 -10.44 -8.61 18.97
CA GLY A 343 -10.03 -9.34 20.14
C GLY A 343 -9.66 -10.80 19.86
N GLY A 344 -9.42 -11.21 18.62
CA GLY A 344 -8.99 -12.56 18.25
C GLY A 344 -10.11 -13.57 18.00
N PHE A 345 -9.77 -14.85 18.05
CA PHE A 345 -10.66 -15.95 17.63
C PHE A 345 -11.14 -16.82 18.78
N HIS A 346 -11.99 -17.79 18.43
CA HIS A 346 -12.36 -18.89 19.30
C HIS A 346 -11.13 -19.68 19.76
N PRO A 347 -11.00 -20.11 21.04
CA PRO A 347 -9.82 -20.82 21.54
C PRO A 347 -9.47 -22.11 20.80
N LYS A 348 -10.48 -22.79 20.22
CA LYS A 348 -10.32 -24.00 19.41
C LYS A 348 -10.05 -23.71 17.91
N PHE A 349 -10.05 -22.44 17.49
CA PHE A 349 -9.80 -22.05 16.10
C PHE A 349 -8.32 -21.75 15.90
N THR A 350 -7.71 -22.36 14.89
CA THR A 350 -6.32 -22.10 14.50
C THR A 350 -6.33 -21.05 13.39
N ALA A 351 -5.81 -19.86 13.68
CA ALA A 351 -5.66 -18.83 12.67
C ALA A 351 -4.63 -19.26 11.60
N PRO A 352 -4.82 -18.85 10.33
CA PRO A 352 -3.82 -19.05 9.28
C PRO A 352 -2.49 -18.40 9.65
N GLU A 353 -1.42 -18.92 9.05
CA GLU A 353 -0.08 -18.32 9.16
C GLU A 353 -0.11 -16.85 8.66
N GLY A 354 0.60 -15.97 9.36
CA GLY A 354 0.64 -14.53 9.07
C GLY A 354 -0.52 -13.70 9.66
N PHE A 355 -1.53 -14.31 10.30
CA PHE A 355 -2.54 -13.53 11.03
C PHE A 355 -2.01 -13.09 12.40
N PRO A 356 -2.10 -11.80 12.77
CA PRO A 356 -1.51 -11.28 14.00
C PRO A 356 -2.25 -11.78 15.25
N LYS A 357 -1.51 -11.93 16.35
CA LYS A 357 -2.12 -12.19 17.66
C LYS A 357 -2.78 -10.90 18.16
N LEU A 358 -4.07 -10.98 18.48
CA LEU A 358 -4.87 -9.85 18.93
C LEU A 358 -5.12 -9.89 20.44
N ASP A 359 -4.94 -8.75 21.10
CA ASP A 359 -5.35 -8.55 22.48
C ASP A 359 -6.88 -8.49 22.58
N ARG A 360 -7.44 -9.19 23.57
CA ARG A 360 -8.90 -9.26 23.78
C ARG A 360 -9.46 -7.85 24.01
N LEU A 361 -10.68 -7.62 23.50
CA LEU A 361 -11.47 -6.45 23.89
C LEU A 361 -11.79 -6.60 25.37
N ALA A 362 -11.23 -5.76 26.24
CA ALA A 362 -11.47 -5.87 27.66
C ALA A 362 -11.46 -4.53 28.38
N ILE A 363 -12.23 -4.47 29.45
CA ILE A 363 -12.17 -3.44 30.48
C ILE A 363 -11.68 -4.09 31.77
N SER A 364 -10.68 -3.48 32.40
CA SER A 364 -10.09 -4.02 33.62
C SER A 364 -9.94 -2.97 34.71
N LEU A 365 -10.23 -3.40 35.93
CA LEU A 365 -9.91 -2.72 37.18
C LEU A 365 -8.76 -3.48 37.82
N ASP A 366 -7.65 -2.80 38.12
CA ASP A 366 -6.56 -3.34 38.93
C ASP A 366 -6.22 -2.34 40.03
N THR A 367 -6.50 -2.71 41.28
CA THR A 367 -6.16 -1.89 42.46
C THR A 367 -4.84 -2.35 43.12
N GLY A 368 -3.94 -2.95 42.34
CA GLY A 368 -2.65 -3.47 42.79
C GLY A 368 -2.74 -4.87 43.40
N ASP A 369 -2.54 -4.96 44.71
CA ASP A 369 -2.41 -6.25 45.41
C ASP A 369 -3.73 -6.80 45.97
N ASN A 370 -4.82 -6.04 45.87
CA ASN A 370 -6.07 -6.32 46.58
C ASN A 370 -7.19 -6.86 45.69
N LEU A 371 -7.47 -6.23 44.55
CA LEU A 371 -8.60 -6.56 43.69
C LEU A 371 -8.21 -6.37 42.22
N ARG A 372 -8.51 -7.38 41.41
CA ARG A 372 -8.47 -7.33 39.94
C ARG A 372 -9.79 -7.83 39.40
N VAL A 373 -10.41 -7.08 38.51
CA VAL A 373 -11.63 -7.47 37.81
C VAL A 373 -11.42 -7.20 36.34
N SER A 374 -11.73 -8.16 35.48
CA SER A 374 -11.70 -7.99 34.04
C SER A 374 -12.97 -8.52 33.41
N LEU A 375 -13.52 -7.76 32.46
CA LEU A 375 -14.63 -8.16 31.62
C LEU A 375 -14.19 -7.95 30.18
N GLY A 376 -14.44 -8.92 29.31
CA GLY A 376 -14.05 -8.76 27.93
C GLY A 376 -14.65 -9.80 27.00
N GLY A 377 -14.21 -9.77 25.76
CA GLY A 377 -14.69 -10.67 24.73
C GLY A 377 -13.92 -10.57 23.43
N TYR A 378 -14.45 -11.24 22.42
CA TYR A 378 -13.96 -11.21 21.05
C TYR A 378 -15.09 -11.51 20.07
N PHE A 379 -14.86 -11.13 18.82
CA PHE A 379 -15.70 -11.44 17.68
C PHE A 379 -14.80 -11.75 16.50
N ALA A 380 -15.11 -12.79 15.73
CA ALA A 380 -14.43 -13.08 14.48
C ALA A 380 -15.40 -13.58 13.42
N LEU A 381 -15.13 -13.22 12.18
CA LEU A 381 -15.84 -13.63 10.98
C LEU A 381 -14.82 -14.19 9.99
N THR A 382 -15.06 -15.40 9.51
CA THR A 382 -14.29 -16.03 8.42
C THR A 382 -15.23 -16.36 7.27
N SER A 383 -14.69 -16.82 6.14
CA SER A 383 -15.50 -17.30 5.00
C SER A 383 -16.50 -18.41 5.36
N ASN A 384 -16.28 -19.15 6.45
CA ASN A 384 -17.08 -20.31 6.83
C ASN A 384 -17.64 -20.30 8.27
N THR A 385 -17.21 -19.35 9.11
CA THR A 385 -17.60 -19.31 10.53
C THR A 385 -17.85 -17.91 11.05
N VAL A 386 -18.75 -17.82 12.03
CA VAL A 386 -18.89 -16.69 12.95
C VAL A 386 -18.51 -17.17 14.34
N GLN A 387 -17.69 -16.40 15.02
CA GLN A 387 -17.13 -16.74 16.31
C GLN A 387 -17.30 -15.55 17.24
N PHE A 388 -17.69 -15.80 18.48
CA PHE A 388 -17.74 -14.75 19.48
C PHE A 388 -17.69 -15.35 20.87
N GLY A 389 -17.16 -14.58 21.81
CA GLY A 389 -17.09 -15.01 23.18
C GLY A 389 -16.96 -13.85 24.13
N ALA A 390 -17.26 -14.13 25.39
CA ALA A 390 -17.15 -13.18 26.48
C ALA A 390 -16.55 -13.87 27.70
N PHE A 391 -15.89 -13.10 28.56
CA PHE A 391 -15.40 -13.57 29.83
C PHE A 391 -15.57 -12.49 30.90
N ALA A 392 -15.70 -12.95 32.14
CA ALA A 392 -15.54 -12.14 33.33
C ALA A 392 -14.60 -12.89 34.26
N HIS A 393 -13.60 -12.21 34.81
CA HIS A 393 -12.66 -12.79 35.78
C HIS A 393 -12.48 -11.80 36.93
N PHE A 394 -12.41 -12.33 38.14
CA PHE A 394 -12.06 -11.57 39.33
C PHE A 394 -11.01 -12.30 40.14
N TRP A 395 -10.16 -11.52 40.78
CA TRP A 395 -9.18 -11.97 41.74
C TRP A 395 -9.17 -10.99 42.90
N ALA A 396 -9.28 -11.47 44.13
CA ALA A 396 -9.29 -10.65 45.32
C ALA A 396 -8.42 -11.28 46.41
N LYS A 397 -7.65 -10.47 47.13
CA LYS A 397 -6.81 -10.89 48.25
C LYS A 397 -7.19 -10.11 49.49
N ALA A 398 -7.48 -10.83 50.57
CA ALA A 398 -7.80 -10.25 51.87
C ALA A 398 -7.31 -11.17 53.00
N VAL A 399 -6.59 -10.61 53.98
CA VAL A 399 -6.23 -11.29 55.24
C VAL A 399 -5.58 -12.68 55.02
N GLY A 400 -4.66 -12.79 54.05
CA GLY A 400 -3.96 -14.06 53.73
C GLY A 400 -4.77 -15.06 52.88
N PHE A 401 -6.02 -14.74 52.55
CA PHE A 401 -6.86 -15.50 51.63
C PHE A 401 -6.87 -14.87 50.24
N VAL A 402 -6.98 -15.71 49.22
CA VAL A 402 -7.13 -15.31 47.82
C VAL A 402 -8.39 -15.97 47.27
N ALA A 403 -9.35 -15.16 46.85
CA ALA A 403 -10.53 -15.58 46.09
C ALA A 403 -10.29 -15.28 44.61
N GLU A 404 -10.47 -16.29 43.76
CA GLU A 404 -10.36 -16.15 42.31
C GLU A 404 -11.55 -16.84 41.67
N GLY A 405 -12.17 -16.20 40.70
CA GLY A 405 -13.25 -16.83 39.96
C GLY A 405 -13.45 -16.17 38.62
N GLY A 406 -14.23 -16.83 37.79
CA GLY A 406 -14.56 -16.31 36.48
C GLY A 406 -15.63 -17.12 35.79
N THR A 407 -16.15 -16.53 34.72
CA THR A 407 -16.99 -17.20 33.76
C THR A 407 -16.51 -16.87 32.36
N SER A 408 -16.66 -17.82 31.44
CA SER A 408 -16.44 -17.56 30.03
C SER A 408 -17.47 -18.29 29.20
N PHE A 409 -17.77 -17.69 28.06
CA PHE A 409 -18.67 -18.18 27.04
C PHE A 409 -17.96 -18.06 25.70
N ASN A 410 -17.94 -19.13 24.90
CA ASN A 410 -17.36 -19.13 23.57
C ASN A 410 -18.33 -19.81 22.62
N ALA A 411 -18.69 -19.13 21.53
CA ALA A 411 -19.55 -19.65 20.47
C ALA A 411 -18.77 -19.72 19.16
N LEU A 412 -18.94 -20.85 18.47
CA LEU A 412 -18.44 -21.10 17.13
C LEU A 412 -19.60 -21.60 16.28
N ILE A 413 -19.99 -20.82 15.27
CA ILE A 413 -21.06 -21.15 14.32
C ILE A 413 -20.42 -21.37 12.96
N ARG A 414 -20.62 -22.54 12.36
CA ARG A 414 -20.25 -22.85 10.98
C ARG A 414 -21.48 -22.77 10.10
N PHE A 415 -21.37 -22.14 8.93
CA PHE A 415 -22.50 -21.95 8.01
C PHE A 415 -22.86 -23.21 7.23
N SER A 416 -21.88 -23.98 6.76
CA SER A 416 -22.12 -25.21 6.00
C SER A 416 -21.14 -26.35 6.33
N PRO A 417 -21.65 -27.58 6.60
CA PRO A 417 -23.02 -27.82 7.02
C PRO A 417 -23.28 -27.04 8.32
N PHE A 418 -24.46 -26.45 8.45
CA PHE A 418 -24.78 -25.58 9.58
C PHE A 418 -24.60 -26.35 10.89
N SER A 419 -23.73 -25.84 11.76
CA SER A 419 -23.48 -26.40 13.07
C SER A 419 -22.99 -25.31 14.01
N PHE A 420 -23.31 -25.42 15.29
CA PHE A 420 -22.74 -24.54 16.30
C PHE A 420 -22.20 -25.34 17.48
N ALA A 421 -21.19 -24.77 18.13
CA ALA A 421 -20.63 -25.23 19.39
C ALA A 421 -20.56 -24.03 20.35
N ILE A 422 -21.02 -24.24 21.57
CA ILE A 422 -21.04 -23.25 22.64
C ILE A 422 -20.35 -23.87 23.85
N ASP A 423 -19.21 -23.32 24.24
CA ASP A 423 -18.49 -23.67 25.46
C ASP A 423 -18.81 -22.65 26.56
N LEU A 424 -19.23 -23.13 27.73
CA LEU A 424 -19.47 -22.34 28.94
C LEU A 424 -18.55 -22.85 30.06
N GLU A 425 -17.87 -21.93 30.73
CA GLU A 425 -17.11 -22.22 31.94
C GLU A 425 -17.51 -21.25 33.06
N VAL A 426 -17.60 -21.77 34.28
CA VAL A 426 -17.74 -20.99 35.51
C VAL A 426 -16.84 -21.62 36.57
N PHE A 427 -16.02 -20.85 37.26
CA PHE A 427 -15.24 -21.35 38.38
C PHE A 427 -15.10 -20.32 39.49
N VAL A 428 -14.93 -20.81 40.71
CA VAL A 428 -14.60 -20.02 41.90
C VAL A 428 -13.68 -20.86 42.78
N SER A 429 -12.60 -20.26 43.29
CA SER A 429 -11.60 -20.89 44.14
C SER A 429 -11.22 -19.95 45.28
N ILE A 430 -11.10 -20.49 46.49
CA ILE A 430 -10.60 -19.80 47.69
C ILE A 430 -9.34 -20.53 48.15
N ARG A 431 -8.23 -19.79 48.30
CA ARG A 431 -6.93 -20.30 48.75
C ARG A 431 -6.44 -19.57 49.99
N ALA A 432 -5.68 -20.26 50.83
CA ALA A 432 -4.84 -19.66 51.88
C ALA A 432 -3.38 -20.05 51.61
N GLY A 433 -2.54 -19.06 51.30
CA GLY A 433 -1.16 -19.31 50.84
C GLY A 433 -1.13 -20.18 49.58
N LYS A 434 -0.50 -21.36 49.66
CA LYS A 434 -0.42 -22.35 48.57
C LYS A 434 -1.54 -23.40 48.61
N VAL A 435 -2.39 -23.38 49.63
CA VAL A 435 -3.41 -24.41 49.87
C VAL A 435 -4.77 -23.92 49.37
N GLU A 436 -5.39 -24.69 48.47
CA GLU A 436 -6.76 -24.45 48.01
C GLU A 436 -7.75 -25.03 49.02
N LEU A 437 -8.58 -24.16 49.61
CA LEU A 437 -9.55 -24.50 50.65
C LEU A 437 -10.88 -24.98 50.06
N LEU A 438 -11.38 -24.24 49.06
CA LEU A 438 -12.63 -24.50 48.37
C LEU A 438 -12.44 -24.18 46.88
N GLY A 439 -12.90 -25.06 46.00
CA GLY A 439 -12.91 -24.83 44.57
C GLY A 439 -14.17 -25.42 43.94
N VAL A 440 -14.91 -24.64 43.17
CA VAL A 440 -16.05 -25.08 42.36
C VAL A 440 -15.73 -24.75 40.91
N ARG A 441 -15.87 -25.73 40.01
CA ARG A 441 -15.72 -25.52 38.56
C ARG A 441 -16.84 -26.24 37.83
N LEU A 442 -17.54 -25.51 37.00
CA LEU A 442 -18.53 -25.97 36.05
C LEU A 442 -18.00 -25.70 34.65
N SER A 443 -18.01 -26.73 33.80
CA SER A 443 -17.69 -26.62 32.38
C SER A 443 -18.75 -27.36 31.58
N GLY A 444 -19.19 -26.80 30.48
CA GLY A 444 -20.21 -27.38 29.62
C GLY A 444 -19.98 -27.01 28.17
N GLU A 445 -20.22 -27.97 27.27
CA GLU A 445 -20.21 -27.78 25.83
C GLU A 445 -21.59 -28.17 25.30
N LEU A 446 -22.19 -27.27 24.53
CA LEU A 446 -23.45 -27.48 23.83
C LEU A 446 -23.19 -27.43 22.33
N THR A 447 -23.49 -28.50 21.62
CA THR A 447 -23.38 -28.59 20.15
C THR A 447 -24.74 -28.84 19.51
N GLY A 448 -24.94 -28.35 18.29
CA GLY A 448 -26.20 -28.52 17.56
C GLY A 448 -26.09 -28.07 16.09
N PRO A 449 -27.22 -27.94 15.37
CA PRO A 449 -28.60 -28.12 15.83
C PRO A 449 -29.16 -29.54 15.70
N ASN A 450 -28.40 -30.50 15.16
CA ASN A 450 -28.97 -31.77 14.71
C ASN A 450 -28.04 -32.99 14.92
N PRO A 451 -28.18 -33.75 16.02
CA PRO A 451 -28.98 -33.49 17.23
C PRO A 451 -28.26 -32.52 18.18
N TRP A 452 -28.98 -31.99 19.18
CA TRP A 452 -28.38 -31.17 20.24
C TRP A 452 -27.66 -32.09 21.22
N LYS A 453 -26.40 -31.81 21.53
CA LYS A 453 -25.62 -32.57 22.51
C LYS A 453 -25.06 -31.63 23.58
N VAL A 454 -25.31 -31.96 24.84
CA VAL A 454 -24.74 -31.29 26.00
C VAL A 454 -23.79 -32.23 26.70
N VAL A 455 -22.54 -31.80 26.88
CA VAL A 455 -21.53 -32.49 27.67
C VAL A 455 -21.03 -31.54 28.73
N GLY A 456 -21.16 -31.90 30.01
CA GLY A 456 -20.75 -31.05 31.13
C GLY A 456 -20.03 -31.79 32.23
N ARG A 457 -19.27 -31.04 33.01
CA ARG A 457 -18.58 -31.49 34.21
C ARG A 457 -18.70 -30.43 35.29
N ALA A 458 -19.26 -30.81 36.43
CA ALA A 458 -19.21 -30.05 37.66
C ALA A 458 -18.22 -30.71 38.61
N SER A 459 -17.28 -29.96 39.18
CA SER A 459 -16.35 -30.46 40.18
C SER A 459 -16.31 -29.54 41.38
N PHE A 460 -16.29 -30.12 42.57
CA PHE A 460 -16.03 -29.40 43.80
C PHE A 460 -14.80 -29.98 44.50
N LYS A 461 -14.04 -29.12 45.16
CA LYS A 461 -12.90 -29.47 45.98
C LYS A 461 -13.02 -28.74 47.31
N LEU A 462 -12.86 -29.47 48.41
CA LEU A 462 -12.88 -28.93 49.77
C LEU A 462 -11.73 -29.56 50.55
N LEU A 463 -10.77 -28.76 51.01
CA LEU A 463 -9.65 -29.18 51.86
C LEU A 463 -8.92 -30.46 51.36
N GLY A 464 -8.62 -30.51 50.05
CA GLY A 464 -7.94 -31.64 49.42
C GLY A 464 -8.85 -32.79 48.95
N ILE A 465 -10.11 -32.86 49.40
CA ILE A 465 -11.10 -33.82 48.90
C ILE A 465 -11.72 -33.25 47.62
N LYS A 466 -11.64 -34.00 46.51
CA LYS A 466 -12.18 -33.60 45.19
C LYS A 466 -13.23 -34.59 44.71
N THR A 467 -14.38 -34.09 44.28
CA THR A 467 -15.45 -34.88 43.65
C THR A 467 -15.88 -34.23 42.34
N SER A 468 -16.30 -35.03 41.37
CA SER A 468 -16.80 -34.52 40.08
C SER A 468 -18.02 -35.29 39.58
N LEU A 469 -19.02 -34.56 39.09
CA LEU A 469 -20.18 -35.06 38.38
C LEU A 469 -20.02 -34.78 36.88
N LYS A 470 -20.26 -35.80 36.04
CA LYS A 470 -20.29 -35.66 34.58
C LYS A 470 -21.73 -35.75 34.10
N VAL A 471 -22.15 -34.84 33.24
CA VAL A 471 -23.47 -34.82 32.60
C VAL A 471 -23.26 -35.01 31.11
N LYS A 472 -24.03 -35.91 30.50
CA LYS A 472 -24.10 -36.09 29.04
C LYS A 472 -25.56 -36.25 28.67
N GLY A 473 -26.03 -35.45 27.73
CA GLY A 473 -27.38 -35.52 27.21
C GLY A 473 -27.39 -35.25 25.71
N GLU A 474 -28.27 -35.95 25.00
CA GLU A 474 -28.58 -35.69 23.61
C GLU A 474 -30.10 -35.48 23.50
N PHE A 475 -30.52 -34.42 22.82
CA PHE A 475 -31.93 -34.10 22.63
C PHE A 475 -32.18 -33.50 21.24
N GLY A 476 -33.44 -33.50 20.82
CA GLY A 476 -33.83 -33.15 19.46
C GLY A 476 -33.85 -34.37 18.53
N ARG A 477 -34.79 -34.37 17.58
CA ARG A 477 -34.89 -35.43 16.58
C ARG A 477 -33.82 -35.21 15.53
N ARG A 478 -33.11 -36.29 15.18
CA ARG A 478 -32.20 -36.28 14.04
C ARG A 478 -33.04 -36.05 12.77
N LYS A 479 -33.08 -34.82 12.27
CA LYS A 479 -33.65 -34.56 10.95
C LYS A 479 -32.66 -35.09 9.92
N SER A 480 -33.11 -35.70 8.81
CA SER A 480 -32.20 -35.77 7.66
C SER A 480 -31.82 -34.33 7.34
N VAL A 481 -30.58 -34.09 6.91
CA VAL A 481 -30.25 -32.80 6.28
C VAL A 481 -31.37 -32.54 5.27
N GLU A 482 -32.05 -31.40 5.40
CA GLU A 482 -33.09 -31.03 4.45
C GLU A 482 -32.53 -31.27 3.05
N PRO A 483 -33.30 -31.89 2.12
CA PRO A 483 -32.82 -32.05 0.76
C PRO A 483 -32.33 -30.69 0.30
N THR A 484 -31.04 -30.67 0.07
CA THR A 484 -30.23 -29.66 -0.58
C THR A 484 -31.16 -28.85 -1.50
N PRO A 485 -31.40 -27.53 -1.26
CA PRO A 485 -32.35 -26.77 -2.07
C PRO A 485 -32.06 -27.02 -3.54
N ARG A 486 -33.08 -27.38 -4.32
CA ARG A 486 -32.88 -27.71 -5.73
C ARG A 486 -32.75 -26.42 -6.52
N VAL A 487 -31.57 -26.16 -7.06
CA VAL A 487 -31.26 -24.96 -7.83
C VAL A 487 -31.30 -25.30 -9.32
N ASP A 488 -32.02 -24.48 -10.07
CA ASP A 488 -32.01 -24.50 -11.53
C ASP A 488 -30.84 -23.63 -12.02
N LEU A 489 -29.74 -24.29 -12.35
CA LEU A 489 -28.50 -23.61 -12.69
C LEU A 489 -28.57 -22.96 -14.07
N GLU A 490 -29.32 -23.55 -14.99
CA GLU A 490 -29.54 -23.02 -16.33
C GLU A 490 -30.24 -21.66 -16.25
N ALA A 491 -31.28 -21.55 -15.41
CA ALA A 491 -31.98 -20.29 -15.18
C ALA A 491 -31.06 -19.21 -14.61
N LEU A 492 -30.21 -19.54 -13.63
CA LEU A 492 -29.27 -18.58 -13.03
C LEU A 492 -28.18 -18.13 -14.01
N VAL A 493 -27.66 -19.06 -14.82
CA VAL A 493 -26.69 -18.73 -15.87
C VAL A 493 -27.34 -17.87 -16.95
N ALA A 494 -28.58 -18.18 -17.36
CA ALA A 494 -29.32 -17.39 -18.33
C ALA A 494 -29.60 -15.96 -17.83
N GLU A 495 -29.97 -15.81 -16.55
CA GLU A 495 -30.16 -14.51 -15.91
C GLU A 495 -28.84 -13.71 -15.90
N ALA A 496 -27.74 -14.34 -15.48
CA ALA A 496 -26.42 -13.70 -15.48
C ALA A 496 -25.94 -13.30 -16.88
N LEU A 497 -26.29 -14.05 -17.92
CA LEU A 497 -25.93 -13.69 -19.31
C LEU A 497 -26.83 -12.59 -19.90
N ALA A 498 -28.00 -12.34 -19.31
CA ALA A 498 -28.92 -11.29 -19.72
C ALA A 498 -28.53 -9.92 -19.14
N GLU A 499 -27.71 -9.90 -18.09
CA GLU A 499 -27.22 -8.67 -17.48
C GLU A 499 -26.28 -7.89 -18.40
N SER A 500 -26.35 -6.56 -18.33
CA SER A 500 -25.56 -5.68 -19.19
C SER A 500 -24.04 -5.75 -18.92
N ASP A 501 -23.64 -6.12 -17.71
CA ASP A 501 -22.24 -6.23 -17.28
C ASP A 501 -21.55 -7.53 -17.72
N ALA A 502 -22.33 -8.55 -18.09
CA ALA A 502 -21.83 -9.80 -18.67
C ALA A 502 -21.19 -9.59 -20.05
N TRP A 503 -21.51 -8.48 -20.72
CA TRP A 503 -21.05 -8.16 -22.06
C TRP A 503 -20.09 -6.97 -22.06
N ARG A 504 -18.89 -7.17 -22.63
CA ARG A 504 -17.86 -6.13 -22.69
C ARG A 504 -17.27 -6.02 -24.09
N SER A 505 -17.06 -4.79 -24.54
CA SER A 505 -16.24 -4.48 -25.72
C SER A 505 -14.77 -4.38 -25.32
N VAL A 506 -13.91 -5.08 -26.07
CA VAL A 506 -12.46 -5.01 -25.92
C VAL A 506 -11.87 -4.32 -27.16
N VAL A 507 -11.17 -3.22 -26.91
CA VAL A 507 -10.47 -2.42 -27.92
C VAL A 507 -9.21 -3.19 -28.40
N PRO A 508 -8.82 -3.10 -29.68
CA PRO A 508 -7.58 -3.71 -30.19
C PRO A 508 -6.35 -3.25 -29.41
N ALA A 509 -5.36 -4.13 -29.25
CA ALA A 509 -4.09 -3.78 -28.63
C ALA A 509 -3.27 -2.79 -29.47
N GLN A 510 -3.48 -2.77 -30.79
CA GLN A 510 -2.79 -1.85 -31.69
C GLN A 510 -3.53 -0.51 -31.85
N PRO A 511 -2.82 0.62 -31.97
CA PRO A 511 -3.45 1.92 -32.20
C PRO A 511 -4.32 1.90 -33.46
N SER A 512 -5.60 2.15 -33.29
CA SER A 512 -6.57 2.26 -34.39
C SER A 512 -6.98 3.72 -34.58
N PRO A 513 -7.09 4.24 -35.82
CA PRO A 513 -7.54 5.60 -36.09
C PRO A 513 -9.06 5.78 -35.94
N VAL A 514 -9.77 4.83 -35.33
CA VAL A 514 -11.22 4.86 -35.13
C VAL A 514 -11.52 5.25 -33.69
N ILE A 515 -12.31 6.31 -33.52
CA ILE A 515 -12.88 6.71 -32.23
C ILE A 515 -14.36 6.35 -32.26
N LEU A 516 -14.85 5.67 -31.22
CA LEU A 516 -16.28 5.41 -31.06
C LEU A 516 -16.97 6.74 -30.70
N ALA A 517 -17.96 7.16 -31.49
CA ALA A 517 -18.71 8.37 -31.19
C ALA A 517 -19.54 8.18 -29.91
N GLU A 518 -19.38 9.11 -28.96
CA GLU A 518 -20.31 9.31 -27.85
C GLU A 518 -21.60 9.91 -28.44
N GLU A 519 -22.76 9.38 -28.06
CA GLU A 519 -24.05 9.98 -28.42
C GLU A 519 -24.48 10.91 -27.29
N ASP A 520 -25.01 12.08 -27.65
CA ASP A 520 -25.61 13.02 -26.72
C ASP A 520 -26.77 12.31 -25.98
N GLU A 521 -26.72 12.34 -24.65
CA GLU A 521 -27.81 11.92 -23.76
C GLU A 521 -29.07 12.72 -24.12
N THR A 522 -29.93 12.14 -24.96
CA THR A 522 -31.26 12.68 -25.25
C THR A 522 -32.26 11.99 -24.32
N GLU A 523 -33.22 12.77 -23.79
CA GLU A 523 -34.22 12.34 -22.80
C GLU A 523 -35.11 11.16 -23.25
N ASP A 524 -35.05 10.76 -24.52
CA ASP A 524 -35.78 9.62 -25.12
C ASP A 524 -34.90 8.36 -25.34
N ALA A 525 -33.69 8.30 -24.77
CA ALA A 525 -32.83 7.13 -24.92
C ALA A 525 -33.49 5.87 -24.30
N PRO A 526 -33.49 4.71 -25.00
CA PRO A 526 -33.99 3.47 -24.44
C PRO A 526 -33.24 3.11 -23.15
N ALA A 527 -33.93 2.50 -22.17
CA ALA A 527 -33.38 2.16 -20.85
C ALA A 527 -32.14 1.23 -20.87
N THR A 528 -31.72 0.75 -22.04
CA THR A 528 -30.51 -0.05 -22.25
C THR A 528 -29.62 0.65 -23.28
N VAL A 529 -28.46 1.14 -22.82
CA VAL A 529 -27.41 1.68 -23.71
C VAL A 529 -26.86 0.52 -24.56
N PRO A 530 -26.89 0.58 -25.90
CA PRO A 530 -26.36 -0.49 -26.74
C PRO A 530 -24.85 -0.63 -26.57
N LEU A 531 -24.35 -1.86 -26.40
CA LEU A 531 -22.91 -2.15 -26.32
C LEU A 531 -22.23 -1.75 -27.64
N ARG A 532 -21.34 -0.75 -27.58
CA ARG A 532 -20.57 -0.28 -28.73
C ARG A 532 -19.26 -1.07 -28.85
N VAL A 533 -19.05 -1.66 -30.02
CA VAL A 533 -17.88 -2.51 -30.31
C VAL A 533 -16.98 -1.81 -31.31
N HIS A 534 -15.68 -1.73 -30.99
CA HIS A 534 -14.70 -1.19 -31.92
C HIS A 534 -14.60 -2.10 -33.16
N PRO A 535 -14.53 -1.58 -34.41
CA PRO A 535 -14.53 -2.42 -35.62
C PRO A 535 -13.37 -3.41 -35.74
N ALA A 536 -12.23 -3.11 -35.13
CA ALA A 536 -11.07 -4.00 -34.97
C ALA A 536 -10.96 -4.59 -33.55
N GLY A 537 -12.03 -4.48 -32.76
CA GLY A 537 -12.09 -4.99 -31.39
C GLY A 537 -12.77 -6.35 -31.32
N SER A 538 -12.93 -6.86 -30.11
CA SER A 538 -13.65 -8.11 -29.83
C SER A 538 -14.74 -7.87 -28.80
N VAL A 539 -15.72 -8.77 -28.75
CA VAL A 539 -16.75 -8.80 -27.70
C VAL A 539 -16.45 -9.95 -26.77
N GLU A 540 -16.43 -9.69 -25.47
CA GLU A 540 -16.34 -10.72 -24.44
C GLU A 540 -17.69 -10.86 -23.75
N LEU A 541 -18.14 -12.10 -23.63
CA LEU A 541 -19.28 -12.54 -22.84
C LEU A 541 -18.75 -13.36 -21.68
N ARG A 542 -19.07 -12.98 -20.44
CA ARG A 542 -18.61 -13.68 -19.23
C ARG A 542 -19.75 -13.84 -18.24
N GLN A 543 -19.83 -15.01 -17.60
CA GLN A 543 -20.65 -15.20 -16.40
C GLN A 543 -19.84 -15.89 -15.31
N ARG A 544 -20.20 -15.64 -14.06
CA ARG A 544 -19.49 -16.17 -12.87
C ARG A 544 -20.38 -17.03 -11.98
N VAL A 545 -21.51 -17.51 -12.51
CA VAL A 545 -22.45 -18.32 -11.77
C VAL A 545 -21.96 -19.76 -11.69
N ALA A 546 -21.59 -20.37 -12.82
CA ALA A 546 -21.17 -21.76 -12.85
C ALA A 546 -20.17 -22.08 -13.97
N PRO A 547 -19.28 -23.07 -13.81
CA PRO A 547 -18.47 -23.59 -14.90
C PRO A 547 -19.32 -24.11 -16.06
N LEU A 548 -18.86 -23.87 -17.29
CA LEU A 548 -19.44 -24.34 -18.54
C LEU A 548 -18.57 -25.46 -19.12
N GLY A 549 -19.17 -26.31 -19.95
CA GLY A 549 -18.46 -27.40 -20.65
C GLY A 549 -18.04 -28.57 -19.76
N VAL A 550 -18.33 -28.54 -18.46
CA VAL A 550 -18.02 -29.61 -17.49
C VAL A 550 -19.29 -30.11 -16.81
N SER A 551 -19.27 -31.38 -16.38
CA SER A 551 -20.40 -32.01 -15.70
C SER A 551 -20.39 -31.67 -14.21
N LEU A 552 -21.37 -30.90 -13.77
CA LEU A 552 -21.53 -30.40 -12.42
C LEU A 552 -22.34 -31.37 -11.56
N GLU A 553 -22.02 -31.43 -10.28
CA GLU A 553 -22.68 -32.35 -9.34
C GLU A 553 -23.57 -31.59 -8.35
N ARG A 554 -23.18 -30.36 -7.97
CA ARG A 554 -23.90 -29.50 -7.03
C ARG A 554 -23.69 -28.01 -7.33
N TYR A 555 -24.39 -27.14 -6.60
CA TYR A 555 -24.15 -25.70 -6.59
C TYR A 555 -24.06 -25.17 -5.15
N GLY A 556 -22.85 -24.92 -4.65
CA GLY A 556 -22.61 -24.64 -3.24
C GLY A 556 -23.07 -25.82 -2.37
N ASN A 557 -24.20 -25.64 -1.67
CA ASN A 557 -24.88 -26.69 -0.91
C ASN A 557 -26.29 -26.94 -1.44
N ALA A 558 -26.52 -26.75 -2.75
CA ALA A 558 -27.75 -26.99 -3.49
C ALA A 558 -27.61 -28.25 -4.39
N GLU A 559 -28.67 -29.05 -4.51
CA GLU A 559 -28.75 -30.11 -5.52
C GLU A 559 -29.12 -29.47 -6.86
N LEU A 560 -28.54 -29.93 -7.96
CA LEU A 560 -28.89 -29.41 -9.28
C LEU A 560 -30.27 -29.94 -9.72
N ARG A 561 -31.11 -29.04 -10.22
CA ARG A 561 -32.34 -29.33 -10.96
C ARG A 561 -32.06 -29.16 -12.44
N GLY A 562 -32.42 -30.15 -13.25
CA GLY A 562 -32.23 -30.09 -14.70
C GLY A 562 -30.85 -30.60 -15.13
N ASP A 563 -30.32 -30.03 -16.20
CA ASP A 563 -29.08 -30.47 -16.82
C ASP A 563 -27.85 -30.14 -15.96
N ARG A 564 -26.91 -31.08 -15.97
CA ARG A 564 -25.66 -31.00 -15.22
C ARG A 564 -24.49 -30.53 -16.06
N HIS A 565 -24.69 -30.40 -17.37
CA HIS A 565 -23.67 -30.01 -18.33
C HIS A 565 -24.20 -28.80 -19.08
N LEU A 566 -23.71 -27.62 -18.72
CA LEU A 566 -24.11 -26.37 -19.36
C LEU A 566 -23.11 -26.00 -20.44
N VAL A 567 -23.58 -25.71 -21.64
CA VAL A 567 -22.76 -25.24 -22.75
C VAL A 567 -23.41 -24.03 -23.38
N LEU A 568 -22.58 -23.09 -23.85
CA LEU A 568 -23.06 -22.00 -24.68
C LEU A 568 -23.19 -22.48 -26.12
N ASP A 569 -24.37 -22.27 -26.69
CA ASP A 569 -24.60 -22.48 -28.11
C ASP A 569 -23.71 -21.58 -28.96
N ARG A 570 -23.53 -21.98 -30.22
CA ARG A 570 -22.77 -21.18 -31.18
C ARG A 570 -23.37 -19.77 -31.30
N PRO A 571 -22.58 -18.71 -31.07
CA PRO A 571 -23.07 -17.34 -31.14
C PRO A 571 -23.51 -17.01 -32.55
N ARG A 572 -24.54 -16.17 -32.66
CA ARG A 572 -25.11 -15.72 -33.93
C ARG A 572 -25.00 -14.21 -34.05
N LEU A 573 -24.55 -13.73 -35.21
CA LEU A 573 -24.47 -12.31 -35.54
C LEU A 573 -25.41 -12.03 -36.72
N GLY A 574 -26.38 -11.13 -36.55
CA GLY A 574 -27.36 -10.83 -37.60
C GLY A 574 -28.25 -12.02 -38.01
N GLY A 575 -28.35 -13.04 -37.15
CA GLY A 575 -29.09 -14.28 -37.41
C GLY A 575 -28.26 -15.41 -38.04
N GLU A 576 -27.04 -15.13 -38.50
CA GLU A 576 -26.10 -16.13 -39.03
C GLU A 576 -25.12 -16.60 -37.95
N GLY A 577 -24.72 -17.88 -37.98
CA GLY A 577 -23.76 -18.43 -37.04
C GLY A 577 -22.35 -17.89 -37.29
N VAL A 578 -21.64 -17.52 -36.22
CA VAL A 578 -20.24 -17.08 -36.29
C VAL A 578 -19.33 -18.30 -36.53
N ASP A 579 -18.28 -18.13 -37.34
CA ASP A 579 -17.27 -19.17 -37.56
C ASP A 579 -16.60 -19.57 -36.23
N ALA A 580 -16.46 -20.88 -35.99
CA ALA A 580 -15.84 -21.41 -34.79
C ALA A 580 -14.41 -20.91 -34.59
N ALA A 581 -13.67 -20.60 -35.68
CA ALA A 581 -12.33 -20.03 -35.58
C ALA A 581 -12.30 -18.62 -34.95
N ALA A 582 -13.41 -17.88 -35.02
CA ALA A 582 -13.56 -16.54 -34.47
C ALA A 582 -14.16 -16.53 -33.04
N VAL A 583 -14.33 -17.71 -32.44
CA VAL A 583 -14.86 -17.88 -31.09
C VAL A 583 -13.81 -18.53 -30.20
N ARG A 584 -13.47 -17.90 -29.07
CA ARG A 584 -12.56 -18.48 -28.06
C ARG A 584 -13.26 -18.62 -26.71
N SER A 585 -12.96 -19.69 -25.98
CA SER A 585 -13.42 -19.83 -24.58
C SER A 585 -12.71 -18.81 -23.70
N ILE A 586 -13.42 -18.26 -22.72
CA ILE A 586 -12.86 -17.50 -21.61
C ILE A 586 -13.05 -18.34 -20.36
N ASP A 587 -11.95 -18.55 -19.63
CA ASP A 587 -11.98 -19.26 -18.37
C ASP A 587 -12.10 -18.27 -17.20
N GLU A 588 -12.83 -18.65 -16.16
CA GLU A 588 -12.94 -17.91 -14.90
C GLU A 588 -12.64 -18.85 -13.72
N PRO A 589 -12.13 -18.33 -12.59
CA PRO A 589 -11.82 -19.14 -11.43
C PRO A 589 -13.10 -19.53 -10.67
N PHE A 590 -13.31 -20.83 -10.45
CA PHE A 590 -14.40 -21.36 -9.63
C PHE A 590 -13.88 -22.21 -8.50
N ALA A 591 -14.54 -22.13 -7.33
CA ALA A 591 -14.26 -23.03 -6.23
C ALA A 591 -14.79 -24.43 -6.57
N ALA A 592 -13.92 -25.35 -7.01
CA ALA A 592 -14.30 -26.70 -7.41
C ALA A 592 -15.17 -27.42 -6.36
N ALA A 593 -14.88 -27.22 -5.07
CA ALA A 593 -15.67 -27.78 -3.98
C ALA A 593 -17.13 -27.28 -3.94
N GLN A 594 -17.49 -26.19 -4.61
CA GLN A 594 -18.87 -25.74 -4.74
C GLN A 594 -19.63 -26.47 -5.85
N PHE A 595 -18.94 -27.12 -6.79
CA PHE A 595 -19.55 -27.71 -7.98
C PHE A 595 -19.37 -29.24 -8.07
N PHE A 596 -18.32 -29.78 -7.46
CA PHE A 596 -17.95 -31.20 -7.48
C PHE A 596 -17.92 -31.81 -6.06
N ASP A 597 -18.26 -33.10 -5.95
CA ASP A 597 -18.16 -33.89 -4.73
C ASP A 597 -16.75 -34.43 -4.54
N LEU A 598 -15.92 -33.57 -3.93
CA LEU A 598 -14.58 -33.92 -3.47
C LEU A 598 -14.65 -34.60 -2.09
N ASP A 599 -13.79 -35.61 -1.88
CA ASP A 599 -13.66 -36.24 -0.57
C ASP A 599 -12.96 -35.30 0.46
N ALA A 600 -12.91 -35.69 1.73
CA ALA A 600 -12.38 -34.82 2.80
C ALA A 600 -10.87 -34.55 2.67
N ASP A 601 -10.10 -35.49 2.15
CA ASP A 601 -8.66 -35.39 1.98
C ASP A 601 -8.30 -34.61 0.71
N GLU A 602 -9.12 -34.73 -0.33
CA GLU A 602 -9.07 -33.94 -1.56
C GLU A 602 -9.44 -32.49 -1.29
N LYS A 603 -10.49 -32.21 -0.50
CA LYS A 603 -10.86 -30.84 -0.11
C LYS A 603 -9.76 -30.09 0.64
N LEU A 604 -8.91 -30.81 1.37
CA LEU A 604 -7.78 -30.24 2.10
C LEU A 604 -6.55 -30.01 1.22
N ARG A 605 -6.43 -30.75 0.10
CA ARG A 605 -5.29 -30.67 -0.83
C ARG A 605 -5.60 -29.86 -2.09
N ALA A 606 -6.87 -29.74 -2.45
CA ALA A 606 -7.33 -29.06 -3.65
C ALA A 606 -7.05 -27.55 -3.55
N PRO A 607 -6.71 -26.91 -4.67
CA PRO A 607 -6.72 -25.45 -4.77
C PRO A 607 -8.08 -24.90 -4.34
N SER A 608 -8.10 -23.71 -3.74
CA SER A 608 -9.38 -23.08 -3.35
C SER A 608 -10.25 -22.75 -4.56
N PHE A 609 -9.62 -22.46 -5.72
CA PHE A 609 -10.24 -22.16 -7.01
C PHE A 609 -9.44 -22.83 -8.13
N GLU A 610 -10.14 -23.26 -9.17
CA GLU A 610 -9.60 -23.81 -10.42
C GLU A 610 -10.26 -23.09 -11.61
N ASP A 611 -9.51 -22.91 -12.70
CA ASP A 611 -10.01 -22.21 -13.88
C ASP A 611 -10.89 -23.14 -14.72
N PHE A 612 -12.12 -22.70 -15.03
CA PHE A 612 -13.03 -23.42 -15.91
C PHE A 612 -13.64 -22.49 -16.97
N PRO A 613 -14.05 -23.02 -18.14
CA PRO A 613 -14.77 -22.25 -19.15
C PRO A 613 -16.00 -21.56 -18.54
N ALA A 614 -16.16 -20.27 -18.79
CA ALA A 614 -17.20 -19.45 -18.17
C ALA A 614 -17.81 -18.41 -19.12
N GLY A 615 -17.25 -18.29 -20.33
CA GLY A 615 -17.63 -17.27 -21.27
C GLY A 615 -17.06 -17.50 -22.67
N LEU A 616 -17.34 -16.57 -23.58
CA LEU A 616 -16.87 -16.60 -24.96
C LEU A 616 -16.31 -15.25 -25.36
N ARG A 617 -15.26 -15.27 -26.18
CA ARG A 617 -14.75 -14.11 -26.91
C ARG A 617 -15.07 -14.25 -28.39
N LEU A 618 -15.65 -13.20 -28.95
CA LEU A 618 -16.07 -13.10 -30.35
C LEU A 618 -15.23 -12.04 -31.08
N GLY A 619 -14.65 -12.44 -32.21
CA GLY A 619 -13.86 -11.57 -33.07
C GLY A 619 -12.36 -11.77 -32.91
N ASP A 620 -11.61 -11.33 -33.93
CA ASP A 620 -10.15 -11.35 -34.00
C ASP A 620 -9.62 -9.93 -34.26
N GLU A 621 -8.33 -9.69 -34.06
CA GLU A 621 -7.70 -8.39 -34.32
C GLU A 621 -7.54 -8.08 -35.82
N GLN A 622 -7.97 -8.99 -36.70
CA GLN A 622 -7.88 -8.82 -38.16
C GLN A 622 -9.06 -8.02 -38.71
N LEU A 623 -8.75 -6.87 -39.32
CA LEU A 623 -9.71 -6.05 -40.07
C LEU A 623 -9.95 -6.63 -41.46
N ASP A 624 -11.03 -7.39 -41.61
CA ASP A 624 -11.54 -7.75 -42.95
C ASP A 624 -12.36 -6.59 -43.52
N SER A 625 -11.68 -5.65 -44.19
CA SER A 625 -12.39 -4.62 -44.94
C SER A 625 -12.87 -5.18 -46.27
N VAL A 626 -14.17 -5.51 -46.37
CA VAL A 626 -14.78 -6.00 -47.62
C VAL A 626 -14.84 -4.88 -48.70
N HIS A 627 -14.67 -3.61 -48.30
CA HIS A 627 -14.78 -2.45 -49.18
C HIS A 627 -13.69 -1.43 -48.89
N ALA A 628 -12.69 -1.34 -49.76
CA ALA A 628 -11.76 -0.21 -49.77
C ALA A 628 -12.48 1.02 -50.35
N ARG A 629 -12.57 2.11 -49.57
CA ARG A 629 -12.95 3.43 -50.09
C ARG A 629 -11.73 4.35 -49.97
N SER A 630 -11.31 4.93 -51.09
CA SER A 630 -10.35 6.04 -51.06
C SER A 630 -11.04 7.28 -50.53
N LEU A 631 -10.64 7.73 -49.34
CA LEU A 631 -10.98 9.02 -48.78
C LEU A 631 -9.77 9.95 -48.92
N ARG A 632 -9.98 11.15 -49.43
CA ARG A 632 -8.94 12.18 -49.43
C ARG A 632 -8.92 12.81 -48.04
N PHE A 633 -7.86 12.56 -47.29
CA PHE A 633 -7.72 13.04 -45.92
C PHE A 633 -7.03 14.41 -45.95
N ASP A 634 -7.82 15.48 -45.95
CA ASP A 634 -7.33 16.84 -45.78
C ASP A 634 -7.00 17.06 -44.30
N HIS A 635 -5.74 17.33 -43.97
CA HIS A 635 -5.33 17.71 -42.61
C HIS A 635 -4.53 19.01 -42.65
N GLU A 636 -4.77 19.86 -41.65
CA GLU A 636 -3.99 21.08 -41.41
C GLU A 636 -2.88 20.80 -40.39
N ARG A 637 -1.63 21.15 -40.71
CA ARG A 637 -0.50 21.07 -39.77
C ARG A 637 0.03 22.46 -39.48
N SER A 638 -0.26 22.98 -38.27
CA SER A 638 0.26 24.25 -37.77
C SER A 638 1.49 24.04 -36.88
N TYR A 639 2.60 24.71 -37.17
CA TYR A 639 3.80 24.74 -36.33
C TYR A 639 3.82 26.03 -35.48
N CYS A 640 3.88 25.89 -34.15
CA CYS A 640 4.07 27.01 -33.22
C CYS A 640 5.52 27.04 -32.70
N ASP A 641 6.20 28.17 -32.86
CA ASP A 641 7.56 28.40 -32.34
C ASP A 641 7.50 28.63 -30.81
N PRO A 642 8.23 27.86 -29.97
CA PRO A 642 8.15 27.96 -28.51
C PRO A 642 8.60 29.31 -27.91
N ARG A 643 9.28 30.17 -28.67
CA ARG A 643 9.95 31.38 -28.13
C ARG A 643 9.03 32.61 -27.91
N VAL A 644 7.73 32.49 -28.16
CA VAL A 644 6.78 33.63 -28.05
C VAL A 644 5.97 33.62 -26.74
N ARG A 645 6.17 32.64 -25.85
CA ARG A 645 5.34 32.46 -24.63
C ARG A 645 5.68 33.38 -23.44
N GLY A 646 6.41 34.47 -23.65
CA GLY A 646 6.98 35.30 -22.58
C GLY A 646 6.76 36.80 -22.78
N ALA A 647 5.51 37.24 -22.97
CA ALA A 647 5.07 38.60 -22.67
C ALA A 647 3.53 38.62 -22.64
N GLU A 648 2.99 39.25 -21.59
CA GLU A 648 1.56 39.48 -21.28
C GLU A 648 0.82 38.37 -20.49
N GLY A 649 0.57 38.70 -19.22
CA GLY A 649 -0.39 38.01 -18.37
C GLY A 649 -1.83 38.48 -18.66
N SER A 650 -2.77 37.57 -18.39
CA SER A 650 -4.21 37.81 -18.25
C SER A 650 -4.93 38.49 -19.42
N ALA A 651 -5.29 37.70 -20.43
CA ALA A 651 -6.51 37.92 -21.19
C ALA A 651 -7.27 36.58 -21.34
N SER A 652 -8.53 36.59 -20.94
CA SER A 652 -9.52 35.54 -21.10
C SER A 652 -9.52 34.92 -22.50
N THR A 653 -9.41 33.59 -22.60
CA THR A 653 -9.72 32.86 -23.85
C THR A 653 -11.19 32.44 -23.82
N GLU A 654 -12.08 33.42 -24.05
CA GLU A 654 -13.27 33.15 -24.87
C GLU A 654 -12.78 32.86 -26.30
N GLY A 655 -13.30 31.79 -26.92
CA GLY A 655 -12.98 31.45 -28.30
C GLY A 655 -12.27 30.10 -28.50
N ALA A 656 -12.71 29.05 -27.80
CA ALA A 656 -12.59 27.70 -28.36
C ALA A 656 -13.64 27.56 -29.49
N PRO A 657 -13.25 27.22 -30.73
CA PRO A 657 -14.21 27.06 -31.82
C PRO A 657 -15.11 25.85 -31.54
N LYS A 658 -16.36 26.14 -31.17
CA LYS A 658 -17.49 25.21 -31.22
C LYS A 658 -17.72 24.83 -32.68
N ALA A 659 -17.54 23.56 -33.02
CA ALA A 659 -17.94 23.03 -34.33
C ALA A 659 -19.46 22.96 -34.40
N GLY A 660 -20.08 24.02 -34.92
CA GLY A 660 -21.47 24.02 -35.33
C GLY A 660 -21.65 23.17 -36.58
N VAL A 661 -22.43 22.10 -36.47
CA VAL A 661 -22.90 21.29 -37.58
C VAL A 661 -23.87 22.13 -38.41
N SER A 662 -23.44 22.58 -39.59
CA SER A 662 -24.32 23.13 -40.62
C SER A 662 -24.67 22.03 -41.61
N ALA A 663 -25.95 21.71 -41.65
CA ALA A 663 -26.58 20.77 -42.56
C ALA A 663 -26.37 21.15 -44.04
N ASP A 664 -25.58 20.37 -44.78
CA ASP A 664 -25.73 20.29 -46.25
C ASP A 664 -25.13 19.04 -46.94
N LEU A 665 -24.56 18.09 -46.18
CA LEU A 665 -23.99 16.86 -46.77
C LEU A 665 -24.93 15.64 -46.76
N ALA A 666 -26.20 15.82 -46.43
CA ALA A 666 -27.21 14.75 -46.37
C ALA A 666 -27.90 14.46 -47.73
N ARG A 667 -27.49 15.08 -48.84
CA ARG A 667 -28.26 15.01 -50.11
C ARG A 667 -27.56 14.41 -51.33
N ARG A 668 -26.36 13.82 -51.25
CA ARG A 668 -25.64 13.39 -52.47
C ARG A 668 -25.14 11.96 -52.60
N PHE A 669 -25.37 11.03 -51.66
CA PHE A 669 -24.94 9.63 -51.87
C PHE A 669 -25.98 8.56 -51.53
N ALA A 670 -27.23 8.84 -51.89
CA ALA A 670 -28.26 7.82 -52.09
C ALA A 670 -28.69 7.78 -53.56
N ALA A 671 -27.87 7.18 -54.43
CA ALA A 671 -28.32 6.63 -55.72
C ALA A 671 -27.22 5.78 -56.40
N ALA A 672 -27.68 4.73 -57.09
CA ALA A 672 -26.97 3.87 -58.05
C ALA A 672 -26.14 2.68 -57.52
N ARG A 673 -26.85 1.55 -57.31
CA ARG A 673 -26.34 0.19 -57.51
C ARG A 673 -26.08 -0.07 -59.01
N ARG A 674 -24.91 -0.64 -59.36
CA ARG A 674 -24.71 -1.71 -60.37
C ARG A 674 -23.28 -2.30 -60.26
N PRO A 675 -23.06 -3.58 -60.64
CA PRO A 675 -21.90 -4.37 -60.23
C PRO A 675 -20.72 -4.17 -61.20
N ARG A 676 -19.49 -3.98 -60.70
CA ARG A 676 -18.29 -4.00 -61.54
C ARG A 676 -17.07 -4.59 -60.83
N ALA A 677 -16.54 -5.61 -61.51
CA ALA A 677 -15.21 -6.22 -61.55
C ALA A 677 -14.32 -6.21 -60.29
N LYS A 678 -13.90 -7.42 -59.90
CA LYS A 678 -12.76 -7.70 -59.01
C LYS A 678 -11.48 -7.00 -59.53
N PRO A 679 -10.75 -6.21 -58.72
CA PRO A 679 -9.37 -5.88 -59.04
C PRO A 679 -8.47 -7.09 -58.72
N ALA A 680 -7.44 -7.29 -59.55
CA ALA A 680 -6.43 -8.32 -59.33
C ALA A 680 -5.53 -7.99 -58.10
N PRO A 681 -4.99 -8.99 -57.39
CA PRO A 681 -4.11 -8.75 -56.25
C PRO A 681 -2.74 -8.27 -56.75
N GLY A 682 -2.27 -7.10 -56.31
CA GLY A 682 -0.89 -6.66 -56.58
C GLY A 682 -0.57 -5.16 -56.57
N ALA A 683 -1.51 -4.25 -56.31
CA ALA A 683 -1.19 -2.81 -56.25
C ALA A 683 -0.84 -2.38 -54.82
N ALA A 684 0.38 -1.85 -54.62
CA ALA A 684 0.78 -1.18 -53.38
C ALA A 684 -0.16 0.03 -53.13
N PRO A 685 -0.69 0.22 -51.91
CA PRO A 685 -1.92 1.00 -51.76
C PRO A 685 -1.74 2.52 -51.76
N PHE A 686 -0.54 3.10 -51.58
CA PHE A 686 -0.38 4.56 -51.55
C PHE A 686 0.96 5.04 -52.09
N THR A 687 0.95 6.10 -52.92
CA THR A 687 2.12 6.90 -53.27
C THR A 687 1.93 8.29 -52.67
N LEU A 688 2.82 8.69 -51.74
CA LEU A 688 2.80 10.01 -51.11
C LEU A 688 3.71 10.96 -51.89
N GLU A 689 3.13 11.92 -52.59
CA GLU A 689 3.89 13.01 -53.21
C GLU A 689 4.25 14.09 -52.18
N PRO A 690 5.50 14.58 -52.15
CA PRO A 690 5.91 15.62 -51.21
C PRO A 690 5.26 16.98 -51.55
N PRO A 691 4.84 17.77 -50.55
CA PRO A 691 4.15 19.03 -50.77
C PRO A 691 5.08 20.11 -51.35
N ARG A 692 4.53 20.97 -52.24
CA ARG A 692 5.19 22.18 -52.76
C ARG A 692 4.73 23.44 -52.02
N TRP A 693 5.64 24.40 -51.87
CA TRP A 693 5.52 25.57 -51.00
C TRP A 693 5.71 26.88 -51.78
N THR A 694 4.99 27.93 -51.37
CA THR A 694 5.14 29.31 -51.88
C THR A 694 5.18 30.30 -50.72
N SER A 695 5.97 31.37 -50.85
CA SER A 695 5.95 32.47 -49.89
C SER A 695 4.79 33.44 -50.17
N ALA A 696 4.17 33.96 -49.10
CA ALA A 696 3.10 34.93 -49.18
C ALA A 696 3.28 36.06 -48.15
N SER A 697 2.81 37.27 -48.49
CA SER A 697 2.75 38.40 -47.56
C SER A 697 1.76 38.13 -46.41
N ALA A 698 1.81 38.96 -45.36
CA ALA A 698 0.84 38.93 -44.26
C ALA A 698 -0.62 39.08 -44.72
N SER A 699 -0.84 39.77 -45.84
CA SER A 699 -2.15 39.92 -46.50
C SER A 699 -2.53 38.74 -47.43
N GLY A 700 -1.70 37.70 -47.50
CA GLY A 700 -1.97 36.49 -48.29
C GLY A 700 -1.63 36.58 -49.78
N ARG A 701 -0.96 37.65 -50.23
CA ARG A 701 -0.50 37.78 -51.62
C ARG A 701 0.74 36.92 -51.84
N ARG A 702 0.69 36.03 -52.83
CA ARG A 702 1.80 35.17 -53.24
C ARG A 702 2.97 36.02 -53.74
N LEU A 703 4.17 35.70 -53.27
CA LEU A 703 5.42 36.42 -53.56
C LEU A 703 6.32 35.66 -54.54
N ASP A 704 6.18 34.33 -54.61
CA ASP A 704 6.91 33.47 -55.55
C ASP A 704 6.09 33.14 -56.79
N ALA A 705 6.72 33.16 -57.97
CA ALA A 705 6.09 32.81 -59.24
C ALA A 705 5.72 31.32 -59.32
N GLU A 706 6.55 30.41 -58.79
CA GLU A 706 6.31 28.96 -58.85
C GLU A 706 6.41 28.26 -57.47
N PRO A 707 5.70 27.13 -57.27
CA PRO A 707 5.79 26.32 -56.05
C PRO A 707 7.09 25.53 -55.99
N SER A 708 7.86 25.66 -54.90
CA SER A 708 9.15 24.99 -54.72
C SER A 708 9.19 24.10 -53.47
N GLY A 709 10.30 23.37 -53.26
CA GLY A 709 10.54 22.72 -51.97
C GLY A 709 10.61 23.73 -50.80
N PHE A 710 10.34 23.27 -49.58
CA PHE A 710 10.26 24.13 -48.38
C PHE A 710 11.48 25.03 -48.18
N PHE A 711 12.70 24.48 -48.35
CA PHE A 711 13.94 25.23 -48.14
C PHE A 711 14.16 26.34 -49.18
N ALA A 712 13.79 26.09 -50.44
CA ALA A 712 13.88 27.08 -51.51
C ALA A 712 12.88 28.23 -51.30
N ALA A 713 11.65 27.93 -50.88
CA ALA A 713 10.64 28.95 -50.55
C ALA A 713 11.07 29.80 -49.34
N ARG A 714 11.75 29.19 -48.36
CA ARG A 714 12.29 29.88 -47.18
C ARG A 714 13.45 30.82 -47.53
N GLU A 715 14.34 30.42 -48.44
CA GLU A 715 15.44 31.29 -48.90
C GLU A 715 14.94 32.45 -49.76
N SER A 716 13.97 32.23 -50.66
CA SER A 716 13.33 33.33 -51.42
C SER A 716 12.70 34.37 -50.48
N LEU A 717 12.02 33.91 -49.41
CA LEU A 717 11.45 34.80 -48.41
C LEU A 717 12.54 35.60 -47.67
N ARG A 718 13.67 34.98 -47.32
CA ARG A 718 14.78 35.65 -46.63
C ARG A 718 15.49 36.69 -47.49
N ALA A 719 15.64 36.44 -48.80
CA ALA A 719 16.32 37.34 -49.72
C ALA A 719 15.53 38.63 -50.00
N ARG A 720 14.20 38.63 -49.81
CA ARG A 720 13.30 39.72 -50.21
C ARG A 720 12.87 40.67 -49.07
N ILE A 721 13.31 40.43 -47.84
CA ILE A 721 12.96 41.27 -46.67
C ILE A 721 14.26 41.86 -46.07
N PRO A 722 14.55 43.17 -46.27
CA PRO A 722 15.70 43.83 -45.64
C PRO A 722 15.60 43.81 -44.10
N ASP A 723 16.75 43.67 -43.42
CA ASP A 723 16.82 43.48 -41.95
C ASP A 723 16.09 44.56 -41.12
N ALA A 724 15.93 45.77 -41.66
CA ALA A 724 15.28 46.89 -40.97
C ALA A 724 13.75 46.77 -40.80
N GLU A 725 13.06 45.87 -41.55
CA GLU A 725 11.60 45.71 -41.48
C GLU A 725 11.13 44.45 -40.70
N ARG A 726 12.03 43.73 -40.02
CA ARG A 726 11.70 42.46 -39.34
C ARG A 726 10.85 42.58 -38.06
N ARG A 727 10.62 43.78 -37.53
CA ARG A 727 9.70 43.97 -36.39
C ARG A 727 8.28 44.19 -36.89
N GLY A 728 7.46 43.13 -36.87
CA GLY A 728 6.00 43.25 -36.88
C GLY A 728 5.24 42.73 -38.10
N ARG A 729 5.83 42.00 -39.05
CA ARG A 729 5.08 41.33 -40.13
C ARG A 729 5.22 39.81 -40.09
N VAL A 730 4.10 39.12 -39.87
CA VAL A 730 3.97 37.66 -40.00
C VAL A 730 4.01 37.31 -41.49
N ALA A 731 5.12 36.78 -41.99
CA ALA A 731 5.17 36.16 -43.31
C ALA A 731 4.78 34.68 -43.18
N ARG A 732 3.81 34.21 -43.99
CA ARG A 732 3.33 32.81 -43.96
C ARG A 732 3.82 32.09 -45.22
N LEU A 733 4.32 30.87 -45.04
CA LEU A 733 4.48 29.91 -46.14
C LEU A 733 3.12 29.26 -46.41
N ARG A 734 2.64 29.31 -47.65
CA ARG A 734 1.39 28.66 -48.06
C ARG A 734 1.69 27.51 -49.03
N PRO A 735 1.11 26.33 -48.84
CA PRO A 735 1.09 25.33 -49.90
C PRO A 735 0.23 25.86 -51.05
N SER A 736 0.76 25.84 -52.27
CA SER A 736 -0.01 26.21 -53.46
C SER A 736 -0.45 24.94 -54.18
N TRP A 737 -1.75 24.71 -54.25
CA TRP A 737 -2.36 23.71 -55.11
C TRP A 737 -3.18 24.45 -56.15
N GLU A 738 -2.62 24.69 -57.32
CA GLU A 738 -3.44 24.95 -58.51
C GLU A 738 -3.56 23.64 -59.29
N PRO A 739 -4.78 23.26 -59.73
CA PRO A 739 -4.98 22.06 -60.50
C PRO A 739 -4.41 22.25 -61.90
N THR A 740 -3.35 21.53 -62.25
CA THR A 740 -3.05 21.23 -63.66
C THR A 740 -4.07 20.18 -64.10
N LYS A 741 -4.98 20.58 -64.99
CA LYS A 741 -5.74 19.63 -65.81
C LYS A 741 -4.74 18.90 -66.70
N ASP A 742 -4.65 17.59 -66.54
CA ASP A 742 -4.64 16.61 -67.62
C ASP A 742 -5.28 15.31 -67.11
#